data_AF-A0A7V8WEW1-F1
#
_entry.id   AF-A0A7V8WEW1-F1
#
_cell.length_a   1.000
_cell.length_b   1.000
_cell.length_c   1.000
_cell.angle_alpha   90.00
_cell.angle_beta   90.00
_cell.angle_gamma   90.00
#
_symmetry.space_group_name_H-M   'P 1'
#
loop_
_entity.id
_entity.type
_entity.pdbx_description
1 polymer ?
#
loop_
_entity_poly.entity_id
_entity_poly.type
_entity_poly.pdbx_seq_one_letter_code
_entity_poly.pdbx_strand_id
1 'polypeptide(L)'
;MFLGLLAALAVMWLDTAGGVPQADPVTALVTRLEQVVRTGDVAALRSLGREEKAVAELADWFGSGPARVVLKERDRTEIPSGGQRLLIEAFSEYGAEARLVTFSLDLHQSGDAWRIASASRIGNVGGLFRLALNNTKQYDVKDLTVRAPDLTLHMASGAAFVAETPEGPTVVILLGRGEMVFSPPDTAEKTQVRIFSGGDRLQARFEHVFIRVRPADFAVRFPAGALTPREISPAPLRRAEDVFEQNISKTLQIDLGDLSRERWSITPQPNDFIAEINTDKHGSLTYTRSTQDPEDVTLFDRVRRKNISVYASPDKLTKRGRFFSEDDLVDYDVLAYDVDVKVAPERALIEGSARIKVKIRAPGVAVLNMRLAESLAVRGVYSPDFGRLLHLRVVNQNSLIVSLPVTAVRGSELWLNIFYSGRVQSQELDREAIAVSQDPEIVGIPAEPRYLYSHRAYWYPQSPVSDYAPARLSIAVASDFEVVATGSPVGVPTPAAGVVEPGQRQKRVFTFSSERPVRYLAFVISRLRAVNTRRMDEVTMTVTANARQAGRAQSMSAGAEEIFQFYKSLVGRAPYPTFTLAVTEREAPGGHSPAYFAVVDQATFTGRITWRSDPVNFDNYPSFFMAHEVAHQWWGQAVGWKNYHEQWISEGFAQYFALLYAEKKLTGIAPDVVRQMRRTAIEQSSQGPVYLGYRLGHIKGQTPVFRSIVYNKAAMALHMLRRLIGDDAFFNGVRDFYDAWEFRKAGTGDFQAVMEKVSGRPLGRFFDAWIFGETIPRVRFGHRVEKNDAIVRFEQQGEPVDIPITVRLTYASGDIEDVVVPVVDKVTEQRIPLKRSLRSIEANADHAALAIIVK
;
A
#
# COMPACT_ATOMS: atom_id res chain seq x y z
N MET A 1 48.60 16.27 43.55
CA MET A 1 48.14 14.92 43.95
C MET A 1 47.28 14.32 42.83
N PHE A 2 47.86 14.21 41.62
CA PHE A 2 47.17 13.75 40.38
C PHE A 2 48.13 13.01 39.42
N LEU A 3 49.23 12.46 39.93
CA LEU A 3 50.23 11.73 39.13
C LEU A 3 50.63 10.36 39.72
N GLY A 4 49.99 9.92 40.80
CA GLY A 4 50.38 8.71 41.53
C GLY A 4 49.54 7.45 41.28
N LEU A 5 48.42 7.53 40.55
CA LEU A 5 47.52 6.37 40.35
C LEU A 5 47.60 5.72 38.96
N LEU A 6 48.40 6.26 38.04
CA LEU A 6 48.55 5.72 36.69
C LEU A 6 49.66 4.65 36.55
N ALA A 7 50.47 4.43 37.58
CA ALA A 7 51.62 3.52 37.52
C ALA A 7 51.35 2.09 38.05
N ALA A 8 50.23 1.84 38.73
CA ALA A 8 49.96 0.55 39.38
C ALA A 8 49.08 -0.42 38.55
N LEU A 9 48.55 0.01 37.39
CA LEU A 9 47.79 -0.85 36.47
C LEU A 9 48.59 -1.30 35.25
N ALA A 10 49.87 -0.88 35.15
CA ALA A 10 50.74 -1.19 34.00
C ALA A 10 51.57 -2.48 34.16
N VAL A 11 51.45 -3.22 35.26
CA VAL A 11 52.34 -4.37 35.57
C VAL A 11 51.58 -5.69 35.86
N MET A 12 50.29 -5.78 35.50
CA MET A 12 49.53 -7.05 35.61
C MET A 12 48.87 -7.52 34.30
N TRP A 13 49.34 -7.07 33.15
CA TRP A 13 48.90 -7.54 31.82
C TRP A 13 50.09 -7.77 30.86
N LEU A 14 51.19 -8.28 31.41
CA LEU A 14 52.34 -8.79 30.65
C LEU A 14 52.50 -10.29 30.94
N ASP A 15 51.45 -11.06 30.65
CA ASP A 15 51.59 -12.47 30.27
C ASP A 15 50.25 -13.04 29.74
N THR A 16 49.87 -12.60 28.54
CA THR A 16 49.24 -13.49 27.57
C THR A 16 49.74 -13.06 26.19
N ALA A 17 50.61 -13.87 25.60
CA ALA A 17 50.95 -13.75 24.19
C ALA A 17 49.71 -14.10 23.35
N GLY A 18 48.83 -13.11 23.15
CA GLY A 18 47.81 -13.14 22.12
C GLY A 18 48.47 -12.80 20.80
N GLY A 19 48.77 -13.83 19.99
CA GLY A 19 49.21 -13.62 18.61
C GLY A 19 48.24 -12.69 17.88
N VAL A 20 48.78 -11.81 17.03
CA VAL A 20 47.99 -11.07 16.04
C VAL A 20 47.05 -12.07 15.37
N PRO A 21 45.71 -11.83 15.30
CA PRO A 21 44.81 -12.76 14.63
C PRO A 21 45.35 -13.02 13.23
N GLN A 22 45.72 -14.27 12.96
CA GLN A 22 46.19 -14.67 11.64
C GLN A 22 45.07 -14.33 10.66
N ALA A 23 45.35 -13.46 9.68
CA ALA A 23 44.34 -12.98 8.74
C ALA A 23 43.66 -14.19 8.11
N ASP A 24 42.33 -14.23 8.20
CA ASP A 24 41.53 -15.34 7.69
C ASP A 24 41.94 -15.66 6.23
N PRO A 25 42.47 -16.87 5.97
CA PRO A 25 43.05 -17.22 4.67
C PRO A 25 42.08 -17.06 3.48
N VAL A 26 40.78 -17.16 3.72
CA VAL A 26 39.76 -16.94 2.68
C VAL A 26 39.55 -15.45 2.43
N THR A 27 39.51 -14.62 3.47
CA THR A 27 39.54 -13.15 3.32
C THR A 27 40.78 -12.70 2.54
N ALA A 28 41.93 -13.33 2.77
CA ALA A 28 43.15 -13.07 2.01
C ALA A 28 43.00 -13.48 0.53
N LEU A 29 42.35 -14.62 0.24
CA LEU A 29 42.03 -15.04 -1.13
C LEU A 29 41.08 -14.06 -1.83
N VAL A 30 40.03 -13.58 -1.16
CA VAL A 30 39.09 -12.59 -1.73
C VAL A 30 39.81 -11.27 -2.04
N THR A 31 40.66 -10.80 -1.12
CA THR A 31 41.46 -9.58 -1.34
C THR A 31 42.38 -9.75 -2.55
N ARG A 32 43.02 -10.92 -2.68
CA ARG A 32 43.88 -11.24 -3.84
C ARG A 32 43.08 -11.37 -5.13
N LEU A 33 41.88 -11.97 -5.08
CA LEU A 33 40.96 -12.05 -6.20
C LEU A 33 40.56 -10.65 -6.68
N GLU A 34 40.22 -9.74 -5.77
CA GLU A 34 39.89 -8.35 -6.10
C GLU A 34 41.07 -7.64 -6.81
N GLN A 35 42.29 -7.81 -6.29
CA GLN A 35 43.49 -7.23 -6.90
C GLN A 35 43.74 -7.76 -8.32
N VAL A 36 43.64 -9.08 -8.50
CA VAL A 36 43.89 -9.74 -9.78
C VAL A 36 42.81 -9.42 -10.82
N VAL A 37 41.54 -9.38 -10.39
CA VAL A 37 40.44 -8.95 -11.25
C VAL A 37 40.65 -7.52 -11.72
N ARG A 38 41.11 -6.62 -10.84
CA ARG A 38 41.37 -5.22 -11.18
C ARG A 38 42.45 -5.04 -12.25
N THR A 39 43.45 -5.91 -12.32
CA THR A 39 44.52 -5.81 -13.33
C THR A 39 44.11 -6.35 -14.70
N GLY A 40 43.00 -7.09 -14.79
CA GLY A 40 42.60 -7.78 -16.02
C GLY A 40 43.56 -8.91 -16.42
N ASP A 41 44.47 -9.31 -15.53
CA ASP A 41 45.45 -10.37 -15.81
C ASP A 41 44.78 -11.74 -15.67
N VAL A 42 44.29 -12.26 -16.80
CA VAL A 42 43.63 -13.56 -16.88
C VAL A 42 44.56 -14.70 -16.44
N ALA A 43 45.87 -14.59 -16.63
CA ALA A 43 46.82 -15.62 -16.20
C ALA A 43 46.97 -15.62 -14.67
N ALA A 44 47.07 -14.44 -14.05
CA ALA A 44 47.03 -14.31 -12.61
C ALA A 44 45.69 -14.79 -12.03
N LEU A 45 44.56 -14.56 -12.70
CA LEU A 45 43.25 -15.04 -12.25
C LEU A 45 43.19 -16.57 -12.26
N ARG A 46 43.67 -17.18 -13.35
CA ARG A 46 43.81 -18.64 -13.47
C ARG A 46 44.67 -19.24 -12.36
N SER A 47 45.69 -18.52 -11.87
CA SER A 47 46.54 -18.99 -10.76
C SER A 47 45.82 -19.09 -9.41
N LEU A 48 44.68 -18.40 -9.24
CA LEU A 48 43.82 -18.50 -8.05
C LEU A 48 42.89 -19.72 -8.11
N GLY A 49 42.72 -20.31 -9.29
CA GLY A 49 41.98 -21.53 -9.52
C GLY A 49 42.77 -22.78 -9.12
N ARG A 50 42.06 -23.85 -8.76
CA ARG A 50 42.62 -25.20 -8.64
C ARG A 50 42.92 -25.80 -10.03
N GLU A 51 42.08 -25.47 -11.01
CA GLU A 51 42.17 -25.88 -12.41
C GLU A 51 41.83 -24.70 -13.33
N GLU A 52 42.24 -24.76 -14.60
CA GLU A 52 42.03 -23.67 -15.56
C GLU A 52 40.54 -23.29 -15.74
N LYS A 53 39.65 -24.29 -15.70
CA LYS A 53 38.19 -24.08 -15.82
C LYS A 53 37.55 -23.49 -14.56
N ALA A 54 38.21 -23.60 -13.40
CA ALA A 54 37.61 -23.25 -12.11
C ALA A 54 37.26 -21.76 -11.99
N VAL A 55 37.98 -20.90 -12.71
CA VAL A 55 37.79 -19.45 -12.71
C VAL A 55 37.36 -18.90 -14.07
N ALA A 56 36.95 -19.77 -15.00
CA ALA A 56 36.57 -19.37 -16.35
C ALA A 56 35.40 -18.37 -16.35
N GLU A 57 34.39 -18.58 -15.50
CA GLU A 57 33.26 -17.65 -15.32
C GLU A 57 33.69 -16.27 -14.79
N LEU A 58 34.67 -16.23 -13.89
CA LEU A 58 35.23 -14.97 -13.39
C LEU A 58 35.99 -14.26 -14.52
N ALA A 59 36.80 -14.99 -15.27
CA ALA A 59 37.55 -14.45 -16.39
C ALA A 59 36.63 -13.91 -17.49
N ASP A 60 35.56 -14.62 -17.82
CA ASP A 60 34.52 -14.21 -18.78
C ASP A 60 33.86 -12.89 -18.35
N TRP A 61 33.45 -12.79 -17.08
CA TRP A 61 32.75 -11.61 -16.58
C TRP A 61 33.62 -10.36 -16.49
N PHE A 62 34.84 -10.49 -15.96
CA PHE A 62 35.71 -9.34 -15.72
C PHE A 62 36.55 -8.94 -16.95
N GLY A 63 36.72 -9.83 -17.93
CA GLY A 63 37.36 -9.53 -19.21
C GLY A 63 38.72 -8.85 -19.07
N SER A 64 38.90 -7.69 -19.71
CA SER A 64 40.12 -6.87 -19.68
C SER A 64 40.36 -6.12 -18.36
N GLY A 65 39.54 -6.36 -17.33
CA GLY A 65 39.62 -5.73 -16.01
C GLY A 65 38.79 -4.43 -15.91
N PRO A 66 38.03 -4.23 -14.82
CA PRO A 66 37.32 -2.98 -14.55
C PRO A 66 38.25 -1.89 -14.00
N ALA A 67 37.87 -0.61 -14.17
CA ALA A 67 38.58 0.54 -13.61
C ALA A 67 38.61 0.50 -12.07
N ARG A 68 37.50 0.02 -11.47
CA ARG A 68 37.37 -0.26 -10.04
C ARG A 68 36.54 -1.52 -9.87
N VAL A 69 36.95 -2.39 -8.97
CA VAL A 69 36.15 -3.52 -8.51
C VAL A 69 36.09 -3.48 -6.99
N VAL A 70 34.95 -3.87 -6.44
CA VAL A 70 34.77 -4.13 -5.01
C VAL A 70 34.19 -5.53 -4.89
N LEU A 71 34.90 -6.42 -4.21
CA LEU A 71 34.41 -7.74 -3.86
C LEU A 71 33.99 -7.75 -2.41
N LYS A 72 32.76 -8.17 -2.16
CA LYS A 72 32.24 -8.28 -0.81
C LYS A 72 31.79 -9.70 -0.57
N GLU A 73 32.45 -10.35 0.39
CA GLU A 73 31.96 -11.59 0.94
C GLU A 73 30.60 -11.35 1.58
N ARG A 74 29.59 -12.08 1.09
CA ARG A 74 28.26 -12.09 1.66
C ARG A 74 28.15 -13.24 2.63
N ASP A 75 28.43 -14.46 2.16
CA ASP A 75 28.24 -15.68 2.95
C ASP A 75 29.42 -16.63 2.79
N ARG A 76 29.61 -17.46 3.80
CA ARG A 76 30.57 -18.56 3.78
C ARG A 76 30.01 -19.76 4.52
N THR A 77 30.00 -20.90 3.86
CA THR A 77 29.48 -22.16 4.42
C THR A 77 30.44 -23.30 4.11
N GLU A 78 30.60 -24.26 5.01
CA GLU A 78 31.36 -25.47 4.71
C GLU A 78 30.63 -26.33 3.68
N ILE A 79 31.38 -26.99 2.78
CA ILE A 79 30.82 -27.93 1.80
C ILE A 79 31.13 -29.38 2.20
N PRO A 80 30.19 -30.34 1.98
CA PRO A 80 30.35 -31.73 2.40
C PRO A 80 31.59 -32.45 1.82
N SER A 81 32.11 -31.98 0.68
CA SER A 81 33.31 -32.50 0.02
C SER A 81 34.63 -32.09 0.69
N GLY A 82 34.57 -31.35 1.81
CA GLY A 82 35.73 -30.78 2.49
C GLY A 82 36.22 -29.51 1.79
N GLY A 83 35.79 -28.35 2.27
CA GLY A 83 36.09 -27.04 1.68
C GLY A 83 35.10 -25.99 2.17
N GLN A 84 35.06 -24.84 1.49
CA GLN A 84 34.12 -23.75 1.81
C GLN A 84 33.47 -23.20 0.55
N ARG A 85 32.15 -23.07 0.54
CA ARG A 85 31.42 -22.28 -0.46
C ARG A 85 31.33 -20.84 0.01
N LEU A 86 31.83 -19.94 -0.83
CA LEU A 86 31.86 -18.52 -0.62
C LEU A 86 30.90 -17.84 -1.59
N LEU A 87 30.00 -17.01 -1.07
CA LEU A 87 29.18 -16.12 -1.89
C LEU A 87 29.79 -14.74 -1.88
N ILE A 88 30.19 -14.26 -3.05
CA ILE A 88 30.73 -12.92 -3.22
C ILE A 88 29.83 -12.09 -4.12
N GLU A 89 29.66 -10.82 -3.77
CA GLU A 89 29.16 -9.81 -4.69
C GLU A 89 30.32 -9.01 -5.25
N ALA A 90 30.35 -8.90 -6.57
CA ALA A 90 31.34 -8.14 -7.30
C ALA A 90 30.68 -6.95 -7.98
N PHE A 91 31.04 -5.76 -7.50
CA PHE A 91 30.67 -4.50 -8.13
C PHE A 91 31.83 -4.02 -9.01
N SER A 92 31.61 -3.90 -10.31
CA SER A 92 32.65 -3.59 -11.30
C SER A 92 32.31 -2.31 -12.05
N GLU A 93 33.20 -1.32 -12.01
CA GLU A 93 33.07 -0.03 -12.69
C GLU A 93 33.91 -0.01 -13.98
N TYR A 94 33.28 0.39 -15.08
CA TYR A 94 33.89 0.60 -16.39
C TYR A 94 33.69 2.07 -16.79
N GLY A 95 34.31 2.97 -16.04
CA GLY A 95 34.19 4.41 -16.22
C GLY A 95 32.88 4.97 -15.65
N ALA A 96 31.89 5.23 -16.52
CA ALA A 96 30.56 5.71 -16.12
C ALA A 96 29.49 4.59 -16.11
N GLU A 97 29.82 3.40 -16.60
CA GLU A 97 28.98 2.21 -16.49
C GLU A 97 29.48 1.34 -15.33
N ALA A 98 28.56 0.66 -14.66
CA ALA A 98 28.90 -0.39 -13.71
C ALA A 98 28.02 -1.62 -13.90
N ARG A 99 28.53 -2.73 -13.40
CA ARG A 99 27.84 -4.02 -13.36
C ARG A 99 27.99 -4.61 -11.97
N LEU A 100 26.91 -5.16 -11.46
CA LEU A 100 26.88 -5.92 -10.22
C LEU A 100 26.64 -7.39 -10.57
N VAL A 101 27.38 -8.29 -9.94
CA VAL A 101 27.18 -9.74 -10.09
C VAL A 101 27.38 -10.43 -8.76
N THR A 102 26.68 -11.54 -8.56
CA THR A 102 26.91 -12.46 -7.44
C THR A 102 27.50 -13.75 -7.97
N PHE A 103 28.62 -14.16 -7.38
CA PHE A 103 29.26 -15.44 -7.67
C PHE A 103 29.15 -16.39 -6.48
N SER A 104 28.92 -17.67 -6.76
CA SER A 104 29.24 -18.78 -5.85
C SER A 104 30.61 -19.31 -6.18
N LEU A 105 31.52 -19.34 -5.21
CA LEU A 105 32.85 -19.90 -5.34
C LEU A 105 32.97 -21.11 -4.41
N ASP A 106 33.20 -22.30 -4.94
CA ASP A 106 33.62 -23.43 -4.09
C ASP A 106 35.14 -23.36 -3.92
N LEU A 107 35.58 -23.28 -2.68
CA LEU A 107 36.97 -23.16 -2.28
C LEU A 107 37.43 -24.49 -1.67
N HIS A 108 38.63 -24.91 -2.05
CA HIS A 108 39.30 -26.06 -1.44
C HIS A 108 40.71 -25.66 -0.99
N GLN A 109 41.15 -26.24 0.11
CA GLN A 109 42.50 -26.03 0.60
C GLN A 109 43.50 -26.85 -0.24
N SER A 110 44.59 -26.21 -0.66
CA SER A 110 45.70 -26.80 -1.42
C SER A 110 47.01 -26.38 -0.76
N GLY A 111 47.55 -27.24 0.12
CA GLY A 111 48.63 -26.88 1.04
C GLY A 111 48.15 -25.87 2.10
N ASP A 112 48.87 -24.78 2.27
CA ASP A 112 48.54 -23.71 3.24
C ASP A 112 47.61 -22.61 2.66
N ALA A 113 47.15 -22.76 1.41
CA ALA A 113 46.36 -21.75 0.72
C ALA A 113 45.01 -22.29 0.23
N TRP A 114 43.99 -21.43 0.26
CA TRP A 114 42.69 -21.70 -0.36
C TRP A 114 42.74 -21.38 -1.85
N ARG A 115 42.14 -22.24 -2.67
CA ARG A 115 42.00 -22.05 -4.12
C ARG A 115 40.56 -22.24 -4.57
N ILE A 116 40.18 -21.52 -5.62
CA ILE A 116 38.85 -21.61 -6.23
C ILE A 116 38.77 -22.91 -7.04
N ALA A 117 37.94 -23.85 -6.61
CA ALA A 117 37.68 -25.11 -7.30
C ALA A 117 36.57 -24.98 -8.34
N SER A 118 35.59 -24.11 -8.10
CA SER A 118 34.56 -23.75 -9.07
C SER A 118 34.09 -22.32 -8.84
N ALA A 119 33.63 -21.68 -9.90
CA ALA A 119 32.96 -20.39 -9.85
C ALA A 119 31.70 -20.46 -10.71
N SER A 120 30.56 -20.05 -10.16
CA SER A 120 29.29 -19.97 -10.88
C SER A 120 28.63 -18.63 -10.65
N ARG A 121 28.05 -18.08 -11.73
CA ARG A 121 27.29 -16.84 -11.70
C ARG A 121 25.87 -17.12 -11.23
N ILE A 122 25.44 -16.42 -10.19
CA ILE A 122 24.11 -16.58 -9.59
C ILE A 122 23.17 -15.52 -10.16
N GLY A 123 23.59 -14.26 -10.20
CA GLY A 123 22.74 -13.20 -10.73
C GLY A 123 23.57 -11.99 -11.07
N ASN A 124 23.03 -11.13 -11.94
CA ASN A 124 23.68 -9.90 -12.32
C ASN A 124 22.69 -8.76 -12.55
N VAL A 125 23.17 -7.54 -12.32
CA VAL A 125 22.49 -6.29 -12.65
C VAL A 125 23.45 -5.48 -13.52
N GLY A 126 23.08 -5.31 -14.80
CA GLY A 126 23.79 -4.44 -15.74
C GLY A 126 23.06 -3.11 -15.94
N GLY A 127 23.60 -2.25 -16.81
CA GLY A 127 22.96 -0.97 -17.14
C GLY A 127 22.90 0.02 -15.98
N LEU A 128 23.86 -0.07 -15.05
CA LEU A 128 24.04 0.91 -13.98
C LEU A 128 24.92 2.04 -14.52
N PHE A 129 24.44 3.27 -14.44
CA PHE A 129 25.15 4.43 -14.95
C PHE A 129 25.37 5.47 -13.86
N ARG A 130 26.62 5.95 -13.73
CA ARG A 130 26.95 7.15 -12.96
C ARG A 130 26.71 8.35 -13.88
N LEU A 131 25.47 8.84 -13.86
CA LEU A 131 25.04 9.94 -14.70
C LEU A 131 25.62 11.26 -14.20
N ALA A 132 26.13 12.06 -15.12
CA ALA A 132 26.58 13.44 -14.90
C ALA A 132 26.21 14.28 -16.12
N LEU A 133 25.94 15.57 -15.92
CA LEU A 133 25.69 16.48 -17.04
C LEU A 133 26.92 16.57 -17.94
N ASN A 134 26.66 16.58 -19.26
CA ASN A 134 27.71 16.79 -20.24
C ASN A 134 28.15 18.27 -20.23
N ASN A 135 29.32 18.53 -19.67
CA ASN A 135 29.94 19.85 -19.57
C ASN A 135 30.62 20.32 -20.88
N THR A 136 30.38 19.64 -22.00
CA THR A 136 30.81 20.04 -23.36
C THR A 136 29.65 20.27 -24.34
N LYS A 137 28.42 19.88 -23.96
CA LYS A 137 27.23 19.99 -24.82
C LYS A 137 26.19 20.93 -24.21
N GLN A 138 25.96 22.05 -24.89
CA GLN A 138 24.81 22.92 -24.67
C GLN A 138 24.03 23.06 -25.97
N TYR A 139 22.70 23.17 -25.87
CA TYR A 139 21.82 23.41 -27.02
C TYR A 139 21.00 24.68 -26.80
N ASP A 140 20.78 25.44 -27.87
CA ASP A 140 19.69 26.40 -27.94
C ASP A 140 18.39 25.65 -28.26
N VAL A 141 17.35 25.98 -27.51
CA VAL A 141 15.99 25.48 -27.71
C VAL A 141 15.23 26.52 -28.53
N LYS A 142 14.59 26.10 -29.62
CA LYS A 142 13.71 26.96 -30.43
C LYS A 142 12.41 26.23 -30.75
N ASP A 143 11.30 26.81 -30.29
CA ASP A 143 9.93 26.32 -30.48
C ASP A 143 9.77 24.81 -30.20
N LEU A 144 10.33 24.36 -29.07
CA LEU A 144 10.30 22.97 -28.67
C LEU A 144 8.95 22.64 -28.04
N THR A 145 8.31 21.57 -28.54
CA THR A 145 7.15 20.95 -27.91
C THR A 145 7.48 19.52 -27.53
N VAL A 146 7.53 19.22 -26.23
CA VAL A 146 7.65 17.85 -25.71
C VAL A 146 6.27 17.34 -25.35
N ARG A 147 5.90 16.16 -25.87
CA ARG A 147 4.58 15.56 -25.64
C ARG A 147 4.69 14.25 -24.84
N ALA A 148 3.71 14.04 -23.98
CA ALA A 148 3.28 12.75 -23.46
C ALA A 148 1.75 12.64 -23.68
N PRO A 149 1.09 11.49 -23.41
CA PRO A 149 -0.33 11.28 -23.76
C PRO A 149 -1.25 12.46 -23.42
N ASP A 150 -1.11 13.02 -22.21
CA ASP A 150 -2.02 14.05 -21.68
C ASP A 150 -1.27 15.30 -21.17
N LEU A 151 0.04 15.38 -21.45
CA LEU A 151 0.93 16.48 -21.08
C LEU A 151 1.57 17.07 -22.34
N THR A 152 1.52 18.39 -22.46
CA THR A 152 2.31 19.16 -23.41
C THR A 152 3.19 20.15 -22.66
N LEU A 153 4.49 20.14 -22.96
CA LEU A 153 5.45 21.15 -22.53
C LEU A 153 5.90 21.94 -23.76
N HIS A 154 5.60 23.23 -23.79
CA HIS A 154 6.01 24.13 -24.87
C HIS A 154 7.06 25.11 -24.37
N MET A 155 8.14 25.29 -25.13
CA MET A 155 9.18 26.29 -24.86
C MET A 155 9.53 27.00 -26.16
N ALA A 156 9.16 28.28 -26.26
CA ALA A 156 9.46 29.10 -27.44
C ALA A 156 10.97 29.31 -27.63
N SER A 157 11.70 29.54 -26.54
CA SER A 157 13.16 29.70 -26.55
C SER A 157 13.77 29.36 -25.20
N GLY A 158 14.98 28.80 -25.17
CA GLY A 158 15.71 28.51 -23.95
C GLY A 158 17.03 27.81 -24.21
N ALA A 159 17.57 27.16 -23.19
CA ALA A 159 18.76 26.32 -23.30
C ALA A 159 18.44 24.88 -22.86
N ALA A 160 19.12 23.91 -23.44
CA ALA A 160 19.06 22.53 -22.99
C ALA A 160 20.45 21.95 -22.70
N PHE A 161 20.47 21.06 -21.71
CA PHE A 161 21.64 20.29 -21.29
C PHE A 161 21.24 18.82 -21.19
N VAL A 162 22.20 17.92 -21.41
CA VAL A 162 21.94 16.48 -21.41
C VAL A 162 22.92 15.74 -20.50
N ALA A 163 22.43 14.66 -19.89
CA ALA A 163 23.30 13.59 -19.39
C ALA A 163 23.08 12.34 -20.24
N GLU A 164 24.17 11.65 -20.58
CA GLU A 164 24.20 10.63 -21.61
C GLU A 164 24.71 9.31 -21.03
N THR A 165 24.18 8.20 -21.56
CA THR A 165 24.81 6.88 -21.48
C THR A 165 25.59 6.64 -22.78
N PRO A 166 26.36 5.55 -22.91
CA PRO A 166 26.96 5.16 -24.19
C PRO A 166 25.93 5.00 -25.33
N GLU A 167 24.67 4.72 -24.99
CA GLU A 167 23.57 4.57 -25.95
C GLU A 167 22.93 5.91 -26.36
N GLY A 168 23.23 7.00 -25.65
CA GLY A 168 22.75 8.35 -25.96
C GLY A 168 22.13 9.09 -24.77
N PRO A 169 21.50 10.26 -25.01
CA PRO A 169 20.90 11.07 -23.95
C PRO A 169 19.77 10.34 -23.20
N THR A 170 19.85 10.32 -21.87
CA THR A 170 18.78 9.78 -21.00
C THR A 170 18.22 10.82 -20.04
N VAL A 171 18.95 11.91 -19.81
CA VAL A 171 18.49 13.07 -19.07
C VAL A 171 18.49 14.28 -19.99
N VAL A 172 17.42 15.07 -19.94
CA VAL A 172 17.35 16.38 -20.59
C VAL A 172 16.91 17.42 -19.57
N ILE A 173 17.68 18.49 -19.45
CA ILE A 173 17.34 19.65 -18.64
C ILE A 173 17.01 20.80 -19.58
N LEU A 174 15.79 21.31 -19.49
CA LEU A 174 15.35 22.50 -20.21
C LEU A 174 15.39 23.69 -19.25
N LEU A 175 16.10 24.75 -19.60
CA LEU A 175 16.18 26.00 -18.85
C LEU A 175 15.56 27.14 -19.67
N GLY A 176 14.52 27.78 -19.14
CA GLY A 176 13.84 28.87 -19.82
C GLY A 176 12.36 28.89 -19.49
N ARG A 177 11.69 30.01 -19.83
CA ARG A 177 10.24 30.12 -19.66
C ARG A 177 9.55 29.25 -20.69
N GLY A 178 8.69 28.37 -20.22
CA GLY A 178 7.79 27.61 -21.05
C GLY A 178 6.41 27.47 -20.41
N GLU A 179 5.55 26.74 -21.08
CA GLU A 179 4.18 26.49 -20.66
C GLU A 179 3.92 24.99 -20.60
N MET A 180 3.34 24.54 -19.50
CA MET A 180 2.79 23.20 -19.36
C MET A 180 1.27 23.24 -19.49
N VAL A 181 0.75 22.27 -20.23
CA VAL A 181 -0.69 21.96 -20.29
C VAL A 181 -0.86 20.48 -19.97
N PHE A 182 -1.62 20.18 -18.92
CA PHE A 182 -2.02 18.83 -18.56
C PHE A 182 -3.55 18.73 -18.52
N SER A 183 -4.12 17.76 -19.23
CA SER A 183 -5.57 17.59 -19.36
C SER A 183 -5.94 16.11 -19.39
N PRO A 184 -6.25 15.48 -18.25
CA PRO A 184 -6.63 14.07 -18.23
C PRO A 184 -7.95 13.85 -18.98
N PRO A 185 -8.17 12.67 -19.58
CA PRO A 185 -9.40 12.39 -20.33
C PRO A 185 -10.61 12.14 -19.43
N ASP A 186 -10.40 11.48 -18.29
CA ASP A 186 -11.43 11.05 -17.34
C ASP A 186 -12.05 12.24 -16.56
N THR A 187 -13.36 12.18 -16.32
CA THR A 187 -14.11 13.25 -15.65
C THR A 187 -13.73 13.37 -14.16
N ALA A 188 -13.54 12.26 -13.45
CA ALA A 188 -13.14 12.28 -12.05
C ALA A 188 -11.72 12.86 -11.91
N GLU A 189 -10.82 12.53 -12.83
CA GLU A 189 -9.47 13.12 -12.90
C GLU A 189 -9.49 14.62 -13.21
N LYS A 190 -10.36 15.08 -14.13
CA LYS A 190 -10.60 16.52 -14.36
C LYS A 190 -11.12 17.21 -13.11
N THR A 191 -12.01 16.57 -12.35
CA THR A 191 -12.48 17.08 -11.05
C THR A 191 -11.32 17.24 -10.07
N GLN A 192 -10.39 16.29 -9.99
CA GLN A 192 -9.19 16.42 -9.14
C GLN A 192 -8.26 17.56 -9.60
N VAL A 193 -8.06 17.70 -10.92
CA VAL A 193 -7.30 18.82 -11.49
C VAL A 193 -7.98 20.16 -11.19
N ARG A 194 -9.32 20.22 -11.23
CA ARG A 194 -10.10 21.42 -10.86
C ARG A 194 -9.95 21.76 -9.39
N ILE A 195 -10.03 20.78 -8.49
CA ILE A 195 -9.79 20.97 -7.06
C ILE A 195 -8.38 21.52 -6.80
N PHE A 196 -7.37 20.99 -7.52
CA PHE A 196 -5.99 21.44 -7.38
C PHE A 196 -5.75 22.85 -7.95
N SER A 197 -6.16 23.09 -9.19
CA SER A 197 -5.72 24.23 -10.01
C SER A 197 -6.77 25.32 -10.24
N GLY A 198 -8.05 24.99 -10.06
CA GLY A 198 -9.21 25.86 -10.34
C GLY A 198 -9.88 25.63 -11.70
N GLY A 199 -9.36 24.75 -12.56
CA GLY A 199 -9.95 24.42 -13.86
C GLY A 199 -9.78 22.96 -14.26
N ASP A 200 -10.51 22.51 -15.29
CA ASP A 200 -10.55 21.11 -15.75
C ASP A 200 -9.26 20.65 -16.43
N ARG A 201 -8.38 21.61 -16.74
CA ARG A 201 -7.02 21.40 -17.23
C ARG A 201 -6.06 22.23 -16.39
N LEU A 202 -4.87 21.70 -16.15
CA LEU A 202 -3.80 22.43 -15.50
C LEU A 202 -2.96 23.15 -16.56
N GLN A 203 -2.99 24.46 -16.55
CA GLN A 203 -2.13 25.33 -17.35
C GLN A 203 -1.24 26.13 -16.41
N ALA A 204 0.07 25.98 -16.55
CA ALA A 204 1.04 26.69 -15.72
C ALA A 204 2.28 27.05 -16.54
N ARG A 205 2.96 28.13 -16.18
CA ARG A 205 4.28 28.41 -16.73
C ARG A 205 5.31 27.65 -15.93
N PHE A 206 6.43 27.34 -16.57
CA PHE A 206 7.56 26.70 -15.90
C PHE A 206 8.85 27.46 -16.20
N GLU A 207 9.81 27.35 -15.29
CA GLU A 207 11.15 27.96 -15.45
C GLU A 207 12.22 26.97 -15.88
N HIS A 208 12.04 25.71 -15.49
CA HIS A 208 12.91 24.61 -15.90
C HIS A 208 12.18 23.28 -15.81
N VAL A 209 12.67 22.31 -16.58
CA VAL A 209 12.19 20.92 -16.56
C VAL A 209 13.37 19.98 -16.56
N PHE A 210 13.33 18.96 -15.71
CA PHE A 210 14.23 17.81 -15.75
C PHE A 210 13.46 16.60 -16.28
N ILE A 211 13.95 15.97 -17.35
CA ILE A 211 13.27 14.90 -18.07
C ILE A 211 14.14 13.64 -18.05
N ARG A 212 13.56 12.48 -17.72
CA ARG A 212 14.15 11.15 -17.96
C ARG A 212 13.43 10.47 -19.12
N VAL A 213 14.23 9.97 -20.06
CA VAL A 213 13.77 9.18 -21.21
C VAL A 213 14.73 8.03 -21.47
N ARG A 214 14.24 6.97 -22.10
CA ARG A 214 15.12 5.95 -22.66
C ARG A 214 15.92 6.58 -23.82
N PRO A 215 17.23 6.28 -23.97
CA PRO A 215 18.03 6.82 -25.08
C PRO A 215 17.40 6.59 -26.47
N ALA A 216 16.85 5.40 -26.70
CA ALA A 216 16.16 5.05 -27.95
C ALA A 216 14.90 5.90 -28.23
N ASP A 217 14.27 6.46 -27.19
CA ASP A 217 13.04 7.26 -27.31
C ASP A 217 13.33 8.77 -27.42
N PHE A 218 14.62 9.17 -27.37
CA PHE A 218 15.03 10.57 -27.37
C PHE A 218 14.57 11.31 -28.63
N ALA A 219 14.85 10.76 -29.82
CA ALA A 219 14.52 11.40 -31.10
C ALA A 219 13.01 11.56 -31.33
N VAL A 220 12.18 10.71 -30.72
CA VAL A 220 10.71 10.80 -30.77
C VAL A 220 10.21 12.03 -30.01
N ARG A 221 10.88 12.40 -28.92
CA ARG A 221 10.47 13.49 -28.02
C ARG A 221 11.19 14.80 -28.29
N PHE A 222 12.37 14.75 -28.89
CA PHE A 222 13.22 15.88 -29.24
C PHE A 222 13.59 15.77 -30.73
N PRO A 223 12.70 16.22 -31.65
CA PRO A 223 12.93 16.09 -33.08
C PRO A 223 14.13 16.93 -33.55
N ALA A 224 14.73 16.51 -34.67
CA ALA A 224 15.88 17.20 -35.24
C ALA A 224 15.57 18.68 -35.52
N GLY A 225 16.49 19.56 -35.11
CA GLY A 225 16.34 21.02 -35.22
C GLY A 225 15.68 21.70 -34.01
N ALA A 226 15.02 20.96 -33.11
CA ALA A 226 14.47 21.55 -31.88
C ALA A 226 15.56 21.90 -30.85
N LEU A 227 16.68 21.17 -30.89
CA LEU A 227 17.89 21.40 -30.10
C LEU A 227 19.05 21.70 -31.04
N THR A 228 19.52 22.94 -31.08
CA THR A 228 20.65 23.36 -31.93
C THR A 228 21.91 23.46 -31.08
N PRO A 229 23.00 22.71 -31.37
CA PRO A 229 24.24 22.81 -30.59
C PRO A 229 24.80 24.24 -30.54
N ARG A 230 25.33 24.64 -29.38
CA ARG A 230 26.01 25.92 -29.17
C ARG A 230 27.18 25.77 -28.22
N GLU A 231 28.03 26.80 -28.19
CA GLU A 231 29.06 26.91 -27.17
C GLU A 231 28.46 27.07 -25.77
N ILE A 232 29.15 26.47 -24.80
CA ILE A 232 28.74 26.48 -23.41
C ILE A 232 28.87 27.86 -22.80
N SER A 233 27.81 28.25 -22.10
CA SER A 233 27.80 29.41 -21.24
C SER A 233 27.88 28.97 -19.77
N PRO A 234 28.85 29.48 -18.98
CA PRO A 234 29.06 29.05 -17.59
C PRO A 234 27.86 29.23 -16.67
N ALA A 235 27.08 30.31 -16.82
CA ALA A 235 25.96 30.60 -15.92
C ALA A 235 24.75 29.66 -16.13
N PRO A 236 24.27 29.44 -17.37
CA PRO A 236 23.27 28.41 -17.66
C PRO A 236 23.72 26.99 -17.26
N LEU A 237 25.00 26.65 -17.45
CA LEU A 237 25.53 25.33 -17.06
C LEU A 237 25.41 25.11 -15.54
N ARG A 238 25.84 26.07 -14.70
CA ARG A 238 25.69 25.96 -13.24
C ARG A 238 24.24 25.76 -12.81
N ARG A 239 23.31 26.53 -13.42
CA ARG A 239 21.88 26.36 -13.14
C ARG A 239 21.37 24.97 -13.55
N ALA A 240 21.89 24.41 -14.65
CA ALA A 240 21.54 23.06 -15.07
C ALA A 240 22.08 22.02 -14.08
N GLU A 241 23.32 22.18 -13.59
CA GLU A 241 23.92 21.31 -12.57
C GLU A 241 23.10 21.32 -11.27
N ASP A 242 22.65 22.48 -10.81
CA ASP A 242 21.77 22.57 -9.63
C ASP A 242 20.46 21.79 -9.85
N VAL A 243 19.84 21.95 -11.02
CA VAL A 243 18.60 21.23 -11.39
C VAL A 243 18.86 19.73 -11.48
N PHE A 244 20.02 19.31 -12.00
CA PHE A 244 20.41 17.91 -12.11
C PHE A 244 20.55 17.28 -10.73
N GLU A 245 21.36 17.87 -9.86
CA GLU A 245 21.65 17.37 -8.52
C GLU A 245 20.40 17.27 -7.64
N GLN A 246 19.48 18.23 -7.79
CA GLN A 246 18.21 18.23 -7.06
C GLN A 246 17.26 17.11 -7.50
N ASN A 247 17.37 16.58 -8.72
CA ASN A 247 16.35 15.70 -9.30
C ASN A 247 16.85 14.29 -9.64
N ILE A 248 18.16 14.08 -9.85
CA ILE A 248 18.69 12.78 -10.23
C ILE A 248 18.39 11.70 -9.18
N SER A 249 18.51 12.04 -7.89
CA SER A 249 18.24 11.12 -6.78
C SER A 249 16.76 10.77 -6.61
N LYS A 250 15.86 11.54 -7.23
CA LYS A 250 14.42 11.29 -7.19
C LYS A 250 13.97 10.29 -8.26
N THR A 251 14.85 9.90 -9.19
CA THR A 251 14.48 9.13 -10.38
C THR A 251 15.42 7.93 -10.60
N LEU A 252 14.88 6.72 -10.49
CA LEU A 252 15.56 5.47 -10.90
C LEU A 252 16.96 5.25 -10.29
N GLN A 253 17.19 5.72 -9.05
CA GLN A 253 18.44 5.51 -8.31
C GLN A 253 18.43 4.16 -7.58
N ILE A 254 19.56 3.45 -7.61
CA ILE A 254 19.78 2.19 -6.88
C ILE A 254 20.63 2.47 -5.63
N ASP A 255 20.26 1.87 -4.49
CA ASP A 255 21.10 1.91 -3.28
C ASP A 255 22.22 0.87 -3.40
N LEU A 256 23.46 1.34 -3.46
CA LEU A 256 24.66 0.52 -3.43
C LEU A 256 25.61 0.98 -2.32
N GLY A 257 25.11 1.67 -1.28
CA GLY A 257 25.95 2.37 -0.29
C GLY A 257 27.00 1.50 0.41
N ASP A 258 26.78 0.18 0.42
CA ASP A 258 27.67 -0.79 1.04
C ASP A 258 28.74 -1.37 0.07
N LEU A 259 28.68 -1.01 -1.22
CA LEU A 259 29.60 -1.36 -2.32
C LEU A 259 30.22 -0.11 -2.99
N SER A 260 29.43 0.96 -3.17
CA SER A 260 29.84 2.23 -3.75
C SER A 260 29.14 3.41 -3.09
N ARG A 261 29.90 4.49 -2.84
CA ARG A 261 29.34 5.75 -2.30
C ARG A 261 28.75 6.65 -3.38
N GLU A 262 28.97 6.30 -4.65
CA GLU A 262 28.51 7.05 -5.83
C GLU A 262 27.02 6.80 -6.11
N ARG A 263 26.39 7.73 -6.85
CA ARG A 263 24.98 7.60 -7.26
C ARG A 263 24.88 6.85 -8.59
N TRP A 264 24.32 5.64 -8.54
CA TRP A 264 24.09 4.80 -9.71
C TRP A 264 22.62 4.78 -10.10
N SER A 265 22.34 4.94 -11.40
CA SER A 265 20.99 5.00 -11.96
C SER A 265 20.78 3.96 -13.04
N ILE A 266 19.55 3.48 -13.20
CA ILE A 266 19.11 2.71 -14.38
C ILE A 266 18.40 3.61 -15.40
N THR A 267 18.32 3.17 -16.66
CA THR A 267 17.56 3.86 -17.71
C THR A 267 16.07 3.52 -17.64
N PRO A 268 15.16 4.44 -18.05
CA PRO A 268 13.73 4.15 -18.17
C PRO A 268 13.43 2.97 -19.11
N GLN A 269 12.30 2.29 -18.89
CA GLN A 269 11.82 1.23 -19.78
C GLN A 269 11.26 1.83 -21.09
N PRO A 270 11.01 1.02 -22.13
CA PRO A 270 10.45 1.52 -23.39
C PRO A 270 9.14 2.29 -23.16
N ASN A 271 9.01 3.49 -23.74
CA ASN A 271 7.85 4.38 -23.62
C ASN A 271 7.60 5.01 -22.24
N ASP A 272 8.42 4.73 -21.24
CA ASP A 272 8.39 5.45 -19.97
C ASP A 272 8.84 6.90 -20.16
N PHE A 273 8.32 7.77 -19.31
CA PHE A 273 8.63 9.20 -19.35
C PHE A 273 8.49 9.80 -17.97
N ILE A 274 9.52 10.48 -17.48
CA ILE A 274 9.46 11.19 -16.21
C ILE A 274 9.83 12.65 -16.48
N ALA A 275 9.03 13.58 -15.99
CA ALA A 275 9.31 15.01 -16.05
C ALA A 275 9.09 15.65 -14.68
N GLU A 276 10.14 16.24 -14.12
CA GLU A 276 10.10 17.12 -12.95
C GLU A 276 10.02 18.57 -13.47
N ILE A 277 8.86 19.19 -13.30
CA ILE A 277 8.50 20.48 -13.88
C ILE A 277 8.41 21.51 -12.75
N ASN A 278 9.29 22.50 -12.77
CA ASN A 278 9.24 23.59 -11.80
C ASN A 278 8.37 24.73 -12.32
N THR A 279 7.19 24.87 -11.71
CA THR A 279 6.20 25.87 -12.08
C THR A 279 6.23 27.08 -11.15
N ASP A 280 5.88 28.24 -11.69
CA ASP A 280 5.80 29.50 -10.93
C ASP A 280 4.64 29.53 -9.93
N LYS A 281 3.48 28.95 -10.28
CA LYS A 281 2.30 28.94 -9.40
C LYS A 281 2.20 27.75 -8.44
N HIS A 282 2.66 26.56 -8.86
CA HIS A 282 2.39 25.29 -8.18
C HIS A 282 3.64 24.61 -7.62
N GLY A 283 4.82 25.22 -7.76
CA GLY A 283 6.08 24.62 -7.34
C GLY A 283 6.47 23.43 -8.23
N SER A 284 7.12 22.43 -7.65
CA SER A 284 7.61 21.25 -8.36
C SER A 284 6.50 20.22 -8.57
N LEU A 285 6.14 19.97 -9.82
CA LEU A 285 5.21 18.94 -10.24
C LEU A 285 5.96 17.80 -10.94
N THR A 286 5.62 16.56 -10.62
CA THR A 286 6.17 15.39 -11.32
C THR A 286 5.10 14.79 -12.20
N TYR A 287 5.38 14.69 -13.49
CA TYR A 287 4.62 13.84 -14.40
C TYR A 287 5.40 12.55 -14.62
N THR A 288 4.74 11.41 -14.43
CA THR A 288 5.30 10.09 -14.73
C THR A 288 4.35 9.35 -15.64
N ARG A 289 4.92 8.77 -16.71
CA ARG A 289 4.33 7.66 -17.44
C ARG A 289 5.17 6.42 -17.22
N SER A 290 4.57 5.39 -16.63
CA SER A 290 5.22 4.12 -16.28
C SER A 290 4.40 2.98 -16.87
N THR A 291 4.87 2.42 -17.98
CA THR A 291 4.05 1.51 -18.81
C THR A 291 3.73 0.17 -18.15
N GLN A 292 4.53 -0.21 -17.14
CA GLN A 292 4.32 -1.42 -16.34
C GLN A 292 3.17 -1.26 -15.35
N ASP A 293 2.91 -0.03 -14.89
CA ASP A 293 1.89 0.21 -13.89
C ASP A 293 0.47 0.01 -14.45
N PRO A 294 -0.49 -0.40 -13.61
CA PRO A 294 -1.87 -0.58 -14.02
C PRO A 294 -2.52 0.76 -14.42
N GLU A 295 -2.12 1.82 -13.74
CA GLU A 295 -2.46 3.20 -14.02
C GLU A 295 -1.15 3.89 -14.42
N ASP A 296 -0.90 3.91 -15.72
CA ASP A 296 0.41 4.25 -16.27
C ASP A 296 0.64 5.76 -16.38
N VAL A 297 -0.29 6.62 -15.96
CA VAL A 297 -0.12 8.09 -15.93
C VAL A 297 -0.33 8.61 -14.52
N THR A 298 0.63 9.41 -14.03
CA THR A 298 0.56 10.09 -12.73
C THR A 298 1.02 11.54 -12.83
N LEU A 299 0.28 12.45 -12.20
CA LEU A 299 0.70 13.82 -11.91
C LEU A 299 0.76 14.02 -10.38
N PHE A 300 1.92 14.40 -9.86
CA PHE A 300 2.20 14.50 -8.43
C PHE A 300 2.68 15.89 -8.01
N ASP A 301 2.14 16.42 -6.92
CA ASP A 301 2.66 17.60 -6.21
C ASP A 301 3.76 17.13 -5.24
N ARG A 302 5.03 17.37 -5.59
CA ARG A 302 6.18 16.96 -4.78
C ARG A 302 6.24 17.69 -3.45
N VAL A 303 5.90 18.97 -3.43
CA VAL A 303 6.03 19.83 -2.25
C VAL A 303 5.05 19.37 -1.17
N ARG A 304 3.80 19.11 -1.56
CA ARG A 304 2.76 18.64 -0.63
C ARG A 304 2.72 17.11 -0.49
N ARG A 305 3.49 16.39 -1.30
CA ARG A 305 3.48 14.92 -1.42
C ARG A 305 2.09 14.35 -1.69
N LYS A 306 1.40 14.87 -2.73
CA LYS A 306 0.01 14.48 -3.08
C LYS A 306 -0.13 14.09 -4.55
N ASN A 307 -0.88 13.02 -4.81
CA ASN A 307 -1.24 12.57 -6.16
C ASN A 307 -2.38 13.44 -6.71
N ILE A 308 -2.10 14.36 -7.62
CA ILE A 308 -3.16 15.18 -8.23
C ILE A 308 -4.02 14.31 -9.14
N SER A 309 -3.40 13.55 -10.03
CA SER A 309 -4.08 12.71 -11.01
C SER A 309 -3.36 11.39 -11.20
N VAL A 310 -4.09 10.27 -11.26
CA VAL A 310 -3.57 8.91 -11.47
C VAL A 310 -4.61 8.13 -12.27
N TYR A 311 -4.24 7.59 -13.43
CA TYR A 311 -5.17 6.83 -14.27
C TYR A 311 -4.45 5.97 -15.30
N ALA A 312 -5.18 5.01 -15.86
CA ALA A 312 -4.75 4.25 -17.03
C ALA A 312 -4.97 5.07 -18.32
N SER A 313 -3.93 5.19 -19.14
CA SER A 313 -3.96 5.85 -20.44
C SER A 313 -5.00 5.20 -21.37
N PRO A 314 -5.50 5.92 -22.39
CA PRO A 314 -6.45 5.36 -23.36
C PRO A 314 -5.96 4.06 -24.02
N ASP A 315 -4.66 3.97 -24.32
CA ASP A 315 -4.02 2.77 -24.86
C ASP A 315 -4.09 1.59 -23.88
N LYS A 316 -3.83 1.85 -22.58
CA LYS A 316 -3.90 0.84 -21.52
C LYS A 316 -5.34 0.36 -21.32
N LEU A 317 -6.30 1.29 -21.28
CA LEU A 317 -7.74 0.98 -21.15
C LEU A 317 -8.27 0.18 -22.34
N THR A 318 -7.83 0.48 -23.57
CA THR A 318 -8.25 -0.28 -24.76
C THR A 318 -7.75 -1.73 -24.71
N LYS A 319 -6.54 -1.95 -24.18
CA LYS A 319 -5.93 -3.29 -24.10
C LYS A 319 -6.46 -4.13 -22.93
N ARG A 320 -6.68 -3.52 -21.76
CA ARG A 320 -7.01 -4.22 -20.51
C ARG A 320 -8.48 -4.08 -20.10
N GLY A 321 -9.14 -3.01 -20.53
CA GLY A 321 -10.41 -2.59 -19.97
C GLY A 321 -10.26 -1.78 -18.68
N ARG A 322 -11.42 -1.41 -18.13
CA ARG A 322 -11.56 -0.58 -16.93
C ARG A 322 -11.13 -1.29 -15.65
N PHE A 323 -11.55 -2.55 -15.49
CA PHE A 323 -11.33 -3.32 -14.27
C PHE A 323 -10.00 -4.07 -14.33
N PHE A 324 -9.30 -4.14 -13.21
CA PHE A 324 -8.06 -4.89 -13.08
C PHE A 324 -7.88 -5.42 -11.66
N SER A 325 -7.12 -6.50 -11.51
CA SER A 325 -6.62 -6.94 -10.21
C SER A 325 -5.15 -6.56 -10.06
N GLU A 326 -4.80 -6.04 -8.89
CA GLU A 326 -3.40 -5.86 -8.51
C GLU A 326 -2.66 -7.21 -8.41
N ASP A 327 -3.38 -8.31 -8.18
CA ASP A 327 -2.80 -9.65 -8.19
C ASP A 327 -2.23 -10.00 -9.56
N ASP A 328 -2.79 -9.47 -10.66
CA ASP A 328 -2.31 -9.72 -12.03
C ASP A 328 -0.94 -9.09 -12.29
N LEU A 329 -0.48 -8.20 -11.41
CA LEU A 329 0.78 -7.45 -11.51
C LEU A 329 1.93 -8.09 -10.74
N VAL A 330 1.67 -9.16 -10.00
CA VAL A 330 2.69 -9.84 -9.20
C VAL A 330 3.07 -11.16 -9.84
N ASP A 331 4.38 -11.39 -9.93
CA ASP A 331 4.96 -12.55 -10.60
C ASP A 331 4.86 -13.85 -9.79
N TYR A 332 4.39 -13.78 -8.55
CA TYR A 332 4.28 -14.89 -7.62
C TYR A 332 3.07 -14.75 -6.68
N ASP A 333 2.69 -15.87 -6.09
CA ASP A 333 1.63 -16.05 -5.10
C ASP A 333 2.25 -16.46 -3.76
N VAL A 334 1.76 -15.94 -2.63
CA VAL A 334 2.25 -16.34 -1.31
C VAL A 334 1.38 -17.46 -0.75
N LEU A 335 2.00 -18.61 -0.53
CA LEU A 335 1.31 -19.81 -0.04
C LEU A 335 1.29 -19.94 1.48
N ALA A 336 2.27 -19.35 2.19
CA ALA A 336 2.36 -19.42 3.64
C ALA A 336 3.34 -18.40 4.23
N TYR A 337 3.04 -17.96 5.46
CA TYR A 337 3.96 -17.20 6.32
C TYR A 337 4.29 -17.95 7.62
N ASP A 338 5.54 -17.90 8.05
CA ASP A 338 5.97 -18.23 9.42
C ASP A 338 6.92 -17.12 9.89
N VAL A 339 6.43 -16.27 10.81
CA VAL A 339 7.09 -15.02 11.20
C VAL A 339 7.39 -15.04 12.68
N ASP A 340 8.67 -14.96 13.03
CA ASP A 340 9.15 -14.82 14.41
C ASP A 340 9.75 -13.43 14.61
N VAL A 341 9.19 -12.65 15.53
CA VAL A 341 9.66 -11.29 15.83
C VAL A 341 9.91 -11.09 17.32
N LYS A 342 10.99 -10.39 17.65
CA LYS A 342 11.26 -9.81 18.95
C LYS A 342 11.00 -8.32 18.87
N VAL A 343 10.10 -7.82 19.72
CA VAL A 343 9.67 -6.43 19.71
C VAL A 343 10.02 -5.77 21.04
N ALA A 344 10.76 -4.67 20.98
CA ALA A 344 10.94 -3.75 22.10
C ALA A 344 10.19 -2.45 21.75
N PRO A 345 8.87 -2.40 22.02
CA PRO A 345 8.00 -1.38 21.45
C PRO A 345 8.31 0.03 21.95
N GLU A 346 8.70 0.18 23.22
CA GLU A 346 9.13 1.46 23.82
C GLU A 346 10.36 2.07 23.10
N ARG A 347 11.14 1.26 22.38
CA ARG A 347 12.32 1.69 21.60
C ARG A 347 12.07 1.68 20.09
N ALA A 348 10.84 1.37 19.67
CA ALA A 348 10.46 1.12 18.30
C ALA A 348 11.34 0.05 17.62
N LEU A 349 11.91 -0.89 18.37
CA LEU A 349 12.90 -1.84 17.83
C LEU A 349 12.22 -3.18 17.50
N ILE A 350 12.43 -3.65 16.27
CA ILE A 350 12.03 -4.98 15.81
C ILE A 350 13.27 -5.74 15.34
N GLU A 351 13.38 -6.99 15.78
CA GLU A 351 14.26 -8.00 15.19
C GLU A 351 13.37 -9.14 14.70
N GLY A 352 13.46 -9.49 13.42
CA GLY A 352 12.57 -10.46 12.80
C GLY A 352 13.27 -11.50 11.94
N SER A 353 12.63 -12.66 11.85
CA SER A 353 12.87 -13.74 10.91
C SER A 353 11.53 -14.08 10.26
N ALA A 354 11.44 -13.97 8.94
CA ALA A 354 10.23 -14.33 8.20
C ALA A 354 10.55 -15.43 7.19
N ARG A 355 9.85 -16.56 7.31
CA ARG A 355 9.83 -17.63 6.30
C ARG A 355 8.59 -17.48 5.45
N ILE A 356 8.77 -17.40 4.15
CA ILE A 356 7.70 -17.16 3.18
C ILE A 356 7.78 -18.23 2.12
N LYS A 357 6.67 -18.95 1.92
CA LYS A 357 6.54 -19.89 0.81
C LYS A 357 5.88 -19.16 -0.35
N VAL A 358 6.53 -19.12 -1.50
CA VAL A 358 5.96 -18.48 -2.70
C VAL A 358 5.86 -19.47 -3.85
N LYS A 359 4.89 -19.24 -4.73
CA LYS A 359 4.67 -19.99 -5.97
C LYS A 359 4.74 -19.07 -7.17
N ILE A 360 5.57 -19.39 -8.14
CA ILE A 360 5.75 -18.56 -9.32
C ILE A 360 4.52 -18.62 -10.23
N ARG A 361 4.03 -17.45 -10.64
CA ARG A 361 2.88 -17.28 -11.54
C ARG A 361 3.29 -16.81 -12.94
N ALA A 362 4.31 -15.96 -13.04
CA ALA A 362 4.84 -15.52 -14.33
C ALA A 362 5.52 -16.69 -15.08
N PRO A 363 5.64 -16.65 -16.42
CA PRO A 363 6.28 -17.71 -17.20
C PRO A 363 7.72 -18.01 -16.74
N GLY A 364 8.47 -16.98 -16.34
CA GLY A 364 9.81 -17.10 -15.78
C GLY A 364 10.17 -15.87 -14.96
N VAL A 365 10.78 -16.09 -13.78
CA VAL A 365 11.12 -15.05 -12.81
C VAL A 365 12.56 -15.24 -12.34
N ALA A 366 13.40 -14.23 -12.53
CA ALA A 366 14.75 -14.20 -11.98
C ALA A 366 14.86 -13.27 -10.76
N VAL A 367 13.84 -12.44 -10.50
CA VAL A 367 13.84 -11.42 -9.46
C VAL A 367 12.47 -11.38 -8.78
N LEU A 368 12.46 -11.44 -7.45
CA LEU A 368 11.26 -11.31 -6.62
C LEU A 368 11.26 -9.95 -5.93
N ASN A 369 10.21 -9.16 -6.15
CA ASN A 369 10.02 -7.87 -5.49
C ASN A 369 9.12 -8.04 -4.27
N MET A 370 9.56 -7.56 -3.11
CA MET A 370 8.82 -7.58 -1.84
C MET A 370 8.81 -6.19 -1.21
N ARG A 371 7.91 -5.97 -0.24
CA ARG A 371 7.89 -4.75 0.57
C ARG A 371 8.39 -5.04 1.98
N LEU A 372 9.27 -4.18 2.49
CA LEU A 372 9.78 -4.19 3.85
C LEU A 372 10.22 -2.76 4.20
N ALA A 373 9.95 -2.29 5.42
CA ALA A 373 10.27 -0.93 5.85
C ALA A 373 11.75 -0.61 5.61
N GLU A 374 12.04 0.58 5.08
CA GLU A 374 13.40 1.04 4.82
C GLU A 374 14.28 1.15 6.07
N SER A 375 13.65 1.38 7.22
CA SER A 375 14.32 1.39 8.51
C SER A 375 14.68 0.01 9.05
N LEU A 376 14.28 -1.08 8.38
CA LEU A 376 14.66 -2.45 8.69
C LEU A 376 15.81 -2.90 7.80
N ALA A 377 17.00 -2.97 8.37
CA ALA A 377 18.16 -3.51 7.69
C ALA A 377 17.98 -5.02 7.49
N VAL A 378 18.10 -5.47 6.24
CA VAL A 378 18.08 -6.90 5.89
C VAL A 378 19.49 -7.46 6.11
N ARG A 379 19.62 -8.40 7.05
CA ARG A 379 20.88 -9.07 7.35
C ARG A 379 21.19 -10.17 6.33
N GLY A 380 20.16 -10.81 5.80
CA GLY A 380 20.29 -11.81 4.75
C GLY A 380 18.94 -12.37 4.30
N VAL A 381 18.94 -12.87 3.06
CA VAL A 381 17.83 -13.62 2.47
C VAL A 381 18.38 -14.97 2.07
N TYR A 382 17.73 -16.05 2.49
CA TYR A 382 18.16 -17.41 2.26
C TYR A 382 17.03 -18.24 1.66
N SER A 383 17.37 -19.18 0.79
CA SER A 383 16.46 -20.23 0.33
C SER A 383 17.06 -21.59 0.67
N PRO A 384 16.28 -22.56 1.15
CA PRO A 384 16.76 -23.93 1.34
C PRO A 384 17.38 -24.54 0.08
N ASP A 385 16.86 -24.17 -1.10
CA ASP A 385 17.29 -24.73 -2.38
C ASP A 385 18.53 -24.03 -2.96
N PHE A 386 18.72 -22.75 -2.63
CA PHE A 386 19.72 -21.90 -3.27
C PHE A 386 20.78 -21.32 -2.31
N GLY A 387 20.64 -21.55 -1.00
CA GLY A 387 21.47 -20.88 0.01
C GLY A 387 21.15 -19.39 0.09
N ARG A 388 22.14 -18.54 0.38
CA ARG A 388 21.93 -17.09 0.47
C ARG A 388 21.71 -16.47 -0.91
N LEU A 389 20.75 -15.56 -0.99
CA LEU A 389 20.35 -14.84 -2.19
C LEU A 389 20.83 -13.40 -2.17
N LEU A 390 21.18 -12.88 -3.35
CA LEU A 390 21.42 -11.45 -3.58
C LEU A 390 20.13 -10.69 -3.30
N HIS A 391 20.24 -9.60 -2.56
CA HIS A 391 19.11 -8.70 -2.35
C HIS A 391 19.54 -7.24 -2.43
N LEU A 392 18.65 -6.40 -2.96
CA LEU A 392 18.86 -4.98 -3.13
C LEU A 392 17.71 -4.21 -2.50
N ARG A 393 18.00 -2.99 -2.06
CA ARG A 393 17.02 -2.04 -1.52
C ARG A 393 16.87 -0.90 -2.51
N VAL A 394 15.63 -0.45 -2.72
CA VAL A 394 15.37 0.78 -3.48
C VAL A 394 15.02 1.89 -2.48
N VAL A 395 15.85 2.94 -2.49
CA VAL A 395 15.72 4.09 -1.57
C VAL A 395 14.34 4.73 -1.72
N ASN A 396 13.71 5.09 -0.60
CA ASN A 396 12.41 5.75 -0.53
C ASN A 396 11.21 4.94 -1.07
N GLN A 397 11.35 3.61 -1.27
CA GLN A 397 10.28 2.77 -1.82
C GLN A 397 9.85 1.60 -0.91
N ASN A 398 10.46 1.43 0.27
CA ASN A 398 10.25 0.23 1.10
C ASN A 398 10.38 -1.09 0.29
N SER A 399 11.21 -1.11 -0.75
CA SER A 399 11.33 -2.23 -1.68
C SER A 399 12.52 -3.11 -1.31
N LEU A 400 12.27 -4.43 -1.26
CA LEU A 400 13.27 -5.48 -1.15
C LEU A 400 13.22 -6.30 -2.44
N ILE A 401 14.28 -6.21 -3.23
CA ILE A 401 14.45 -6.98 -4.46
C ILE A 401 15.32 -8.19 -4.13
N VAL A 402 14.88 -9.40 -4.44
CA VAL A 402 15.62 -10.66 -4.22
C VAL A 402 15.91 -11.31 -5.57
N SER A 403 17.19 -11.48 -5.90
CA SER A 403 17.58 -12.12 -7.16
C SER A 403 17.77 -13.62 -6.96
N LEU A 404 17.24 -14.42 -7.90
CA LEU A 404 17.33 -15.87 -7.92
C LEU A 404 18.52 -16.32 -8.79
N PRO A 405 19.23 -17.40 -8.42
CA PRO A 405 20.34 -17.97 -9.20
C PRO A 405 19.95 -18.44 -10.60
N VAL A 406 18.70 -18.85 -10.72
CA VAL A 406 18.13 -19.43 -11.94
C VAL A 406 16.75 -18.82 -12.14
N THR A 407 16.32 -18.75 -13.40
CA THR A 407 14.95 -18.33 -13.70
C THR A 407 13.99 -19.39 -13.18
N ALA A 408 13.22 -19.05 -12.15
CA ALA A 408 12.16 -19.88 -11.62
C ALA A 408 10.97 -19.84 -12.58
N VAL A 409 10.50 -21.01 -13.00
CA VAL A 409 9.44 -21.14 -14.01
C VAL A 409 8.05 -21.20 -13.36
N ARG A 410 7.01 -20.88 -14.12
CA ARG A 410 5.62 -20.96 -13.65
C ARG A 410 5.33 -22.28 -12.92
N GLY A 411 4.74 -22.17 -11.74
CA GLY A 411 4.33 -23.30 -10.91
C GLY A 411 5.39 -23.77 -9.92
N SER A 412 6.66 -23.34 -10.03
CA SER A 412 7.68 -23.69 -9.04
C SER A 412 7.36 -23.05 -7.69
N GLU A 413 7.60 -23.79 -6.62
CA GLU A 413 7.48 -23.30 -5.24
C GLU A 413 8.87 -23.14 -4.64
N LEU A 414 9.05 -22.09 -3.83
CA LEU A 414 10.31 -21.83 -3.15
C LEU A 414 10.06 -21.25 -1.77
N TRP A 415 10.95 -21.57 -0.83
CA TRP A 415 10.99 -20.95 0.49
C TRP A 415 12.05 -19.84 0.52
N LEU A 416 11.67 -18.71 1.13
CA LEU A 416 12.55 -17.60 1.45
C LEU A 416 12.57 -17.38 2.96
N ASN A 417 13.75 -17.36 3.56
CA ASN A 417 14.00 -17.03 4.96
C ASN A 417 14.71 -15.68 5.00
N ILE A 418 14.05 -14.65 5.54
CA ILE A 418 14.52 -13.26 5.53
C ILE A 418 14.76 -12.82 6.96
N PHE A 419 16.00 -12.41 7.26
CA PHE A 419 16.41 -11.92 8.57
C PHE A 419 16.59 -10.41 8.52
N TYR A 420 15.95 -9.69 9.44
CA TYR A 420 15.96 -8.23 9.43
C TYR A 420 15.91 -7.65 10.84
N SER A 421 16.39 -6.43 11.01
CA SER A 421 16.26 -5.69 12.26
C SER A 421 16.35 -4.18 12.05
N GLY A 422 15.74 -3.42 12.94
CA GLY A 422 15.79 -1.97 12.86
C GLY A 422 14.67 -1.30 13.63
N ARG A 423 14.46 -0.01 13.34
CA ARG A 423 13.49 0.81 14.07
C ARG A 423 12.22 1.02 13.25
N VAL A 424 11.08 0.51 13.72
CA VAL A 424 9.77 0.72 13.10
C VAL A 424 8.86 1.34 14.14
N GLN A 425 8.40 2.56 13.85
CA GLN A 425 7.42 3.22 14.71
C GLN A 425 6.09 2.47 14.66
N SER A 426 5.46 2.31 15.81
CA SER A 426 4.10 1.78 15.86
C SER A 426 3.14 2.77 15.20
N GLN A 427 2.07 2.25 14.64
CA GLN A 427 1.07 3.05 13.96
C GLN A 427 0.07 3.67 14.93
N GLU A 428 -0.41 4.83 14.54
CA GLU A 428 -1.68 5.36 15.05
C GLU A 428 -2.85 4.53 14.51
N LEU A 429 -3.97 4.52 15.25
CA LEU A 429 -5.17 3.82 14.81
C LEU A 429 -5.81 4.58 13.66
N ASP A 430 -5.32 4.28 12.46
CA ASP A 430 -5.76 4.89 11.23
C ASP A 430 -6.35 3.79 10.33
N ARG A 431 -7.48 4.10 9.71
CA ARG A 431 -8.22 3.18 8.84
C ARG A 431 -7.34 2.71 7.68
N GLU A 432 -7.64 1.53 7.13
CA GLU A 432 -6.87 0.91 6.04
C GLU A 432 -6.73 1.79 4.77
N ALA A 433 -7.47 2.90 4.70
CA ALA A 433 -7.49 3.84 3.58
C ALA A 433 -6.67 5.12 3.76
N ILE A 434 -6.65 5.78 4.93
CA ILE A 434 -6.04 7.12 5.08
C ILE A 434 -5.39 7.28 6.45
N ALA A 435 -4.14 7.75 6.47
CA ALA A 435 -3.49 8.23 7.68
C ALA A 435 -4.01 9.64 8.03
N VAL A 436 -4.53 9.82 9.24
CA VAL A 436 -5.02 11.13 9.71
C VAL A 436 -4.10 11.60 10.82
N SER A 437 -3.11 12.42 10.48
CA SER A 437 -2.29 13.09 11.49
C SER A 437 -3.03 14.31 12.04
N GLN A 438 -3.48 14.24 13.29
CA GLN A 438 -3.68 15.43 14.11
C GLN A 438 -2.92 15.23 15.41
N ASP A 439 -1.92 16.07 15.66
CA ASP A 439 -1.28 16.18 16.98
C ASP A 439 -1.98 17.30 17.75
N PRO A 440 -2.90 17.00 18.68
CA PRO A 440 -3.30 17.98 19.67
C PRO A 440 -2.18 18.14 20.71
N GLU A 441 -1.86 19.38 21.08
CA GLU A 441 -1.12 19.66 22.31
C GLU A 441 -1.99 19.24 23.51
N ILE A 442 -1.43 18.47 24.45
CA ILE A 442 -2.18 17.90 25.56
C ILE A 442 -1.57 18.32 26.90
N VAL A 443 -2.43 18.87 27.76
CA VAL A 443 -2.22 19.00 29.21
C VAL A 443 -3.09 17.94 29.90
N GLY A 444 -2.50 16.83 30.36
CA GLY A 444 -3.26 15.74 31.01
C GLY A 444 -2.45 14.48 31.35
N ILE A 445 -3.11 13.50 31.99
CA ILE A 445 -2.53 12.17 32.26
C ILE A 445 -2.42 11.40 30.94
N PRO A 446 -1.24 10.88 30.56
CA PRO A 446 -1.08 10.17 29.28
C PRO A 446 -1.92 8.89 29.19
N ALA A 447 -2.30 8.51 27.97
CA ALA A 447 -2.93 7.22 27.68
C ALA A 447 -2.00 6.05 28.06
N GLU A 448 -2.56 4.87 28.32
CA GLU A 448 -1.71 3.69 28.54
C GLU A 448 -0.98 3.30 27.24
N PRO A 449 0.26 2.79 27.33
CA PRO A 449 1.01 2.43 26.13
C PRO A 449 0.28 1.40 25.26
N ARG A 450 0.20 1.68 23.96
CA ARG A 450 -0.36 0.80 22.93
C ARG A 450 0.47 0.93 21.66
N TYR A 451 0.89 -0.21 21.10
CA TYR A 451 1.70 -0.28 19.90
C TYR A 451 1.04 -1.20 18.88
N LEU A 452 0.57 -0.63 17.78
CA LEU A 452 -0.07 -1.36 16.67
C LEU A 452 0.90 -1.50 15.50
N TYR A 453 0.98 -2.69 14.91
CA TYR A 453 1.73 -2.96 13.70
C TYR A 453 0.82 -3.69 12.71
N SER A 454 0.50 -3.06 11.58
CA SER A 454 -0.25 -3.65 10.45
C SER A 454 0.58 -3.67 9.18
N HIS A 455 0.02 -4.15 8.06
CA HIS A 455 0.67 -4.22 6.75
C HIS A 455 1.26 -2.87 6.27
N ARG A 456 0.75 -1.74 6.77
CA ARG A 456 1.20 -0.40 6.40
C ARG A 456 2.56 -0.02 7.01
N ALA A 457 2.99 -0.72 8.06
CA ALA A 457 4.27 -0.45 8.70
C ALA A 457 5.40 -1.18 7.97
N TYR A 458 5.06 -2.09 7.05
CA TYR A 458 6.00 -3.00 6.39
C TYR A 458 6.95 -3.65 7.40
N TRP A 459 6.42 -4.04 8.56
CA TRP A 459 7.20 -4.55 9.69
C TRP A 459 7.71 -5.99 9.45
N TYR A 460 7.15 -6.67 8.46
CA TYR A 460 7.59 -7.96 7.94
C TYR A 460 7.67 -7.91 6.41
N PRO A 461 8.45 -8.80 5.76
CA PRO A 461 8.51 -8.85 4.31
C PRO A 461 7.18 -9.36 3.76
N GLN A 462 6.56 -8.58 2.89
CA GLN A 462 5.25 -8.89 2.30
C GLN A 462 5.29 -8.75 0.78
N SER A 463 4.32 -9.38 0.10
CA SER A 463 4.13 -9.17 -1.34
C SER A 463 3.87 -7.68 -1.65
N PRO A 464 4.20 -7.16 -2.85
CA PRO A 464 3.91 -5.78 -3.24
C PRO A 464 2.43 -5.41 -3.12
N VAL A 465 1.56 -6.40 -3.25
CA VAL A 465 0.11 -6.33 -3.07
C VAL A 465 -0.25 -7.28 -1.92
N SER A 466 -1.34 -7.00 -1.20
CA SER A 466 -1.79 -7.92 -0.14
C SER A 466 -2.14 -9.29 -0.73
N ASP A 467 -2.00 -10.37 0.01
CA ASP A 467 -2.26 -11.72 -0.52
C ASP A 467 -2.78 -12.63 0.58
N TYR A 468 -3.62 -13.59 0.22
CA TYR A 468 -4.25 -14.49 1.17
C TYR A 468 -3.38 -15.71 1.40
N ALA A 469 -2.79 -15.79 2.60
CA ALA A 469 -2.00 -16.94 2.99
C ALA A 469 -2.31 -17.37 4.43
N PRO A 470 -2.29 -18.68 4.75
CA PRO A 470 -2.20 -19.12 6.13
C PRO A 470 -0.90 -18.62 6.75
N ALA A 471 -0.91 -18.45 8.07
CA ALA A 471 0.22 -17.84 8.77
C ALA A 471 0.42 -18.38 10.18
N ARG A 472 1.68 -18.50 10.57
CA ARG A 472 2.11 -18.65 11.96
C ARG A 472 2.90 -17.41 12.39
N LEU A 473 2.61 -16.91 13.58
CA LEU A 473 3.22 -15.70 14.12
C LEU A 473 3.69 -15.93 15.55
N SER A 474 4.99 -15.79 15.82
CA SER A 474 5.54 -15.76 17.18
C SER A 474 6.05 -14.36 17.50
N ILE A 475 5.59 -13.78 18.61
CA ILE A 475 5.96 -12.43 19.04
C ILE A 475 6.55 -12.51 20.45
N ALA A 476 7.82 -12.10 20.58
CA ALA A 476 8.51 -12.00 21.87
C ALA A 476 8.53 -10.54 22.35
N VAL A 477 7.95 -10.27 23.51
CA VAL A 477 7.87 -8.93 24.13
C VAL A 477 8.21 -9.01 25.63
N ALA A 478 8.53 -7.87 26.26
CA ALA A 478 8.74 -7.81 27.70
C ALA A 478 7.49 -8.31 28.47
N SER A 479 7.72 -8.96 29.61
CA SER A 479 6.70 -9.72 30.35
C SER A 479 5.54 -8.89 30.93
N ASP A 480 5.68 -7.56 30.97
CA ASP A 480 4.62 -6.63 31.40
C ASP A 480 3.59 -6.33 30.31
N PHE A 481 3.82 -6.80 29.08
CA PHE A 481 2.90 -6.65 27.97
C PHE A 481 2.15 -7.95 27.64
N GLU A 482 0.96 -7.76 27.10
CA GLU A 482 0.16 -8.78 26.43
C GLU A 482 0.07 -8.46 24.93
N VAL A 483 -0.18 -9.49 24.12
CA VAL A 483 -0.24 -9.39 22.65
C VAL A 483 -1.58 -9.92 22.16
N VAL A 484 -2.22 -9.17 21.27
CA VAL A 484 -3.32 -9.66 20.42
C VAL A 484 -2.85 -9.57 18.98
N ALA A 485 -3.03 -10.64 18.21
CA ALA A 485 -2.51 -10.72 16.85
C ALA A 485 -3.43 -11.50 15.92
N THR A 486 -3.10 -11.45 14.63
CA THR A 486 -3.73 -12.28 13.60
C THR A 486 -3.49 -13.77 13.89
N GLY A 487 -4.57 -14.56 13.85
CA GLY A 487 -4.58 -15.99 14.14
C GLY A 487 -5.14 -16.35 15.51
N SER A 488 -5.44 -17.64 15.71
CA SER A 488 -5.84 -18.19 16.99
C SER A 488 -4.62 -18.36 17.92
N PRO A 489 -4.70 -18.02 19.21
CA PRO A 489 -3.61 -18.29 20.16
C PRO A 489 -3.24 -19.77 20.23
N VAL A 490 -1.95 -20.08 20.24
CA VAL A 490 -1.41 -21.45 20.36
C VAL A 490 -0.81 -21.63 21.74
N GLY A 491 -1.52 -22.34 22.62
CA GLY A 491 -1.08 -22.59 24.00
C GLY A 491 -1.00 -21.32 24.85
N VAL A 492 -0.35 -21.42 26.00
CA VAL A 492 -0.08 -20.28 26.89
C VAL A 492 1.26 -19.63 26.53
N PRO A 493 1.43 -18.30 26.71
CA PRO A 493 2.69 -17.64 26.39
C PRO A 493 3.84 -18.16 27.28
N THR A 494 4.98 -18.48 26.67
CA THR A 494 6.14 -19.09 27.35
C THR A 494 7.25 -18.07 27.60
N PRO A 495 8.15 -18.26 28.57
CA PRO A 495 9.36 -17.45 28.68
C PRO A 495 10.22 -17.56 27.40
N ALA A 496 10.81 -16.46 26.94
CA ALA A 496 11.78 -16.50 25.85
C ALA A 496 13.07 -17.23 26.29
N ALA A 497 13.66 -18.02 25.39
CA ALA A 497 14.91 -18.72 25.65
C ALA A 497 16.11 -17.75 25.74
N GLY A 498 17.07 -18.07 26.62
CA GLY A 498 18.30 -17.28 26.83
C GLY A 498 18.46 -16.76 28.27
N VAL A 499 19.68 -16.32 28.62
CA VAL A 499 19.96 -15.69 29.92
C VAL A 499 19.49 -14.23 29.89
N VAL A 500 18.69 -13.82 30.89
CA VAL A 500 18.33 -12.41 31.06
C VAL A 500 19.55 -11.68 31.64
N GLU A 501 20.15 -10.80 30.83
CA GLU A 501 21.25 -9.95 31.29
C GLU A 501 20.80 -9.02 32.44
N PRO A 502 21.67 -8.69 33.39
CA PRO A 502 21.36 -7.74 34.46
C PRO A 502 20.82 -6.42 33.91
N GLY A 503 19.61 -6.05 34.32
CA GLY A 503 18.92 -4.82 33.86
C GLY A 503 18.00 -5.00 32.65
N GLN A 504 17.93 -6.19 32.04
CA GLN A 504 16.92 -6.51 31.02
C GLN A 504 15.65 -7.11 31.64
N ARG A 505 14.48 -6.80 31.07
CA ARG A 505 13.20 -7.42 31.47
C ARG A 505 13.09 -8.82 30.86
N GLN A 506 12.56 -9.78 31.64
CA GLN A 506 12.17 -11.10 31.12
C GLN A 506 11.21 -10.92 29.94
N LYS A 507 11.40 -11.70 28.87
CA LYS A 507 10.49 -11.70 27.72
C LYS A 507 9.59 -12.92 27.75
N ARG A 508 8.38 -12.76 27.20
CA ARG A 508 7.40 -13.83 26.92
C ARG A 508 7.17 -13.93 25.42
N VAL A 509 6.97 -15.14 24.94
CA VAL A 509 6.68 -15.48 23.54
C VAL A 509 5.21 -15.84 23.41
N PHE A 510 4.52 -15.13 22.55
CA PHE A 510 3.12 -15.35 22.19
C PHE A 510 3.09 -15.97 20.80
N THR A 511 2.42 -17.11 20.63
CA THR A 511 2.30 -17.78 19.33
C THR A 511 0.86 -17.76 18.86
N PHE A 512 0.64 -17.42 17.60
CA PHE A 512 -0.66 -17.42 16.93
C PHE A 512 -0.58 -18.23 15.65
N SER A 513 -1.67 -18.91 15.30
CA SER A 513 -1.79 -19.71 14.08
C SER A 513 -3.09 -19.40 13.36
N SER A 514 -3.00 -19.14 12.06
CA SER A 514 -4.10 -18.93 11.15
C SER A 514 -4.07 -20.03 10.09
N GLU A 515 -4.92 -21.04 10.28
CA GLU A 515 -5.13 -22.09 9.27
C GLU A 515 -5.94 -21.56 8.08
N ARG A 516 -6.89 -20.65 8.35
CA ARG A 516 -7.60 -19.92 7.29
C ARG A 516 -6.69 -18.82 6.74
N PRO A 517 -6.69 -18.58 5.41
CA PRO A 517 -5.88 -17.52 4.84
C PRO A 517 -6.26 -16.13 5.38
N VAL A 518 -5.25 -15.28 5.56
CA VAL A 518 -5.40 -13.90 5.98
C VAL A 518 -4.74 -12.98 4.97
N ARG A 519 -5.37 -11.83 4.71
CA ARG A 519 -4.90 -10.86 3.71
C ARG A 519 -3.60 -10.17 4.12
N TYR A 520 -3.39 -9.99 5.43
CA TYR A 520 -2.16 -9.44 6.00
C TYR A 520 -2.04 -9.81 7.49
N LEU A 521 -0.83 -9.63 8.04
CA LEU A 521 -0.53 -9.88 9.43
C LEU A 521 -0.51 -8.58 10.23
N ALA A 522 -1.13 -8.60 11.40
CA ALA A 522 -1.10 -7.49 12.34
C ALA A 522 -1.04 -7.98 13.78
N PHE A 523 -0.57 -7.11 14.65
CA PHE A 523 -0.64 -7.31 16.10
C PHE A 523 -0.67 -5.98 16.85
N VAL A 524 -1.25 -6.02 18.04
CA VAL A 524 -1.24 -4.93 19.02
C VAL A 524 -0.59 -5.41 20.31
N ILE A 525 0.29 -4.58 20.85
CA ILE A 525 0.97 -4.77 22.14
C ILE A 525 0.48 -3.70 23.09
N SER A 526 -0.04 -4.10 24.25
CA SER A 526 -0.41 -3.19 25.33
C SER A 526 -0.48 -3.95 26.66
N ARG A 527 -0.82 -3.28 27.76
CA ARG A 527 -1.02 -3.89 29.08
C ARG A 527 -2.45 -4.41 29.21
N LEU A 528 -2.78 -5.36 28.35
CA LEU A 528 -4.14 -5.89 28.23
C LEU A 528 -4.41 -6.95 29.31
N ARG A 529 -5.68 -7.17 29.62
CA ARG A 529 -6.17 -8.30 30.39
C ARG A 529 -7.49 -8.78 29.82
N ALA A 530 -7.70 -10.10 29.81
CA ALA A 530 -8.98 -10.67 29.44
C ALA A 530 -10.08 -10.16 30.40
N VAL A 531 -11.17 -9.67 29.83
CA VAL A 531 -12.35 -9.16 30.54
C VAL A 531 -13.47 -10.20 30.47
N ASN A 532 -13.73 -10.74 29.28
CA ASN A 532 -14.76 -11.75 29.06
C ASN A 532 -14.34 -12.68 27.91
N THR A 533 -14.64 -13.97 28.03
CA THR A 533 -14.48 -14.94 26.94
C THR A 533 -15.77 -15.75 26.82
N ARG A 534 -16.32 -15.79 25.61
CA ARG A 534 -17.57 -16.49 25.30
C ARG A 534 -17.40 -17.34 24.05
N ARG A 535 -17.97 -18.54 24.09
CA ARG A 535 -18.06 -19.42 22.92
C ARG A 535 -19.44 -19.28 22.30
N MET A 536 -19.47 -18.96 21.01
CA MET A 536 -20.62 -18.73 20.15
C MET A 536 -20.61 -19.76 19.02
N ASP A 537 -21.27 -20.91 19.21
CA ASP A 537 -21.21 -22.05 18.29
C ASP A 537 -19.75 -22.47 17.98
N GLU A 538 -19.28 -22.16 16.77
CA GLU A 538 -17.96 -22.44 16.21
C GLU A 538 -16.93 -21.32 16.48
N VAL A 539 -17.34 -20.18 17.02
CA VAL A 539 -16.47 -19.01 17.24
C VAL A 539 -16.22 -18.79 18.72
N THR A 540 -14.97 -18.60 19.12
CA THR A 540 -14.63 -18.10 20.46
C THR A 540 -14.34 -16.60 20.40
N MET A 541 -15.12 -15.80 21.11
CA MET A 541 -14.88 -14.37 21.24
C MET A 541 -14.24 -14.06 22.60
N THR A 542 -13.17 -13.28 22.56
CA THR A 542 -12.51 -12.74 23.76
C THR A 542 -12.54 -11.22 23.71
N VAL A 543 -12.98 -10.60 24.80
CA VAL A 543 -12.87 -9.16 25.02
C VAL A 543 -11.72 -8.93 25.99
N THR A 544 -10.75 -8.13 25.58
CA THR A 544 -9.59 -7.76 26.37
C THR A 544 -9.48 -6.25 26.46
N ALA A 545 -8.92 -5.73 27.55
CA ALA A 545 -8.79 -4.30 27.73
C ALA A 545 -7.57 -3.94 28.56
N ASN A 546 -7.09 -2.71 28.42
CA ASN A 546 -6.18 -2.17 29.43
C ASN A 546 -6.92 -1.98 30.77
N ALA A 547 -6.17 -1.79 31.86
CA ALA A 547 -6.75 -1.79 33.20
C ALA A 547 -7.84 -0.72 33.35
N ARG A 548 -7.62 0.48 32.81
CA ARG A 548 -8.54 1.62 32.88
C ARG A 548 -9.82 1.45 32.05
N GLN A 549 -9.79 0.67 30.98
CA GLN A 549 -10.94 0.45 30.11
C GLN A 549 -11.75 -0.81 30.44
N ALA A 550 -11.34 -1.63 31.41
CA ALA A 550 -12.01 -2.89 31.74
C ALA A 550 -13.52 -2.77 32.02
N GLY A 551 -13.95 -1.70 32.70
CA GLY A 551 -15.38 -1.45 32.95
C GLY A 551 -16.18 -1.16 31.67
N ARG A 552 -15.61 -0.37 30.74
CA ARG A 552 -16.22 -0.12 29.43
C ARG A 552 -16.20 -1.38 28.56
N ALA A 553 -15.11 -2.13 28.56
CA ALA A 553 -15.01 -3.39 27.84
C ALA A 553 -16.05 -4.43 28.34
N GLN A 554 -16.32 -4.45 29.64
CA GLN A 554 -17.36 -5.29 30.22
C GLN A 554 -18.75 -4.91 29.69
N SER A 555 -19.08 -3.61 29.61
CA SER A 555 -20.38 -3.16 29.07
C SER A 555 -20.50 -3.37 27.57
N MET A 556 -19.39 -3.31 26.83
CA MET A 556 -19.35 -3.55 25.37
C MET A 556 -19.48 -5.04 25.01
N SER A 557 -19.14 -5.95 25.92
CA SER A 557 -19.03 -7.39 25.62
C SER A 557 -20.31 -8.00 25.05
N ALA A 558 -21.46 -7.73 25.67
CA ALA A 558 -22.74 -8.26 25.21
C ALA A 558 -23.17 -7.66 23.86
N GLY A 559 -22.87 -6.39 23.62
CA GLY A 559 -23.13 -5.73 22.34
C GLY A 559 -22.28 -6.30 21.22
N ALA A 560 -20.99 -6.54 21.46
CA ALA A 560 -20.09 -7.18 20.50
C ALA A 560 -20.58 -8.59 20.10
N GLU A 561 -21.03 -9.36 21.09
CA GLU A 561 -21.59 -10.71 20.88
C GLU A 561 -22.85 -10.66 19.99
N GLU A 562 -23.78 -9.77 20.32
CA GLU A 562 -25.04 -9.60 19.58
C GLU A 562 -24.80 -9.15 18.13
N ILE A 563 -23.88 -8.20 17.93
CA ILE A 563 -23.49 -7.70 16.60
C ILE A 563 -22.91 -8.85 15.76
N PHE A 564 -21.95 -9.57 16.33
CA PHE A 564 -21.28 -10.67 15.62
C PHE A 564 -22.29 -11.75 15.19
N GLN A 565 -23.19 -12.14 16.09
CA GLN A 565 -24.25 -13.10 15.79
C GLN A 565 -25.24 -12.60 14.74
N PHE A 566 -25.58 -11.30 14.78
CA PHE A 566 -26.43 -10.70 13.78
C PHE A 566 -25.79 -10.75 12.39
N TYR A 567 -24.51 -10.40 12.26
CA TYR A 567 -23.82 -10.45 10.97
C TYR A 567 -23.67 -11.88 10.46
N LYS A 568 -23.37 -12.82 11.34
CA LYS A 568 -23.43 -14.25 11.03
C LYS A 568 -24.81 -14.66 10.50
N SER A 569 -25.92 -14.18 11.07
CA SER A 569 -27.27 -14.50 10.57
C SER A 569 -27.59 -13.91 9.19
N LEU A 570 -26.92 -12.81 8.81
CA LEU A 570 -27.07 -12.21 7.48
C LEU A 570 -26.24 -12.96 6.44
N VAL A 571 -24.96 -13.23 6.75
CA VAL A 571 -23.98 -13.77 5.79
C VAL A 571 -23.92 -15.30 5.77
N GLY A 572 -24.33 -15.96 6.86
CA GLY A 572 -24.38 -17.41 6.99
C GLY A 572 -23.26 -18.00 7.86
N ARG A 573 -21.99 -17.73 7.52
CA ARG A 573 -20.83 -18.29 8.24
C ARG A 573 -19.92 -17.20 8.79
N ALA A 574 -19.18 -17.52 9.86
CA ALA A 574 -18.12 -16.66 10.37
C ALA A 574 -16.79 -16.95 9.66
N PRO A 575 -15.99 -15.91 9.34
CA PRO A 575 -14.76 -16.07 8.58
C PRO A 575 -13.63 -16.70 9.39
N TYR A 576 -13.59 -16.50 10.70
CA TYR A 576 -12.52 -16.99 11.56
C TYR A 576 -13.07 -17.69 12.81
N PRO A 577 -12.39 -18.74 13.33
CA PRO A 577 -12.86 -19.52 14.47
C PRO A 577 -12.69 -18.81 15.81
N THR A 578 -11.94 -17.71 15.85
CA THR A 578 -11.79 -16.88 17.05
C THR A 578 -11.82 -15.40 16.68
N PHE A 579 -12.32 -14.57 17.59
CA PHE A 579 -12.33 -13.12 17.43
C PHE A 579 -11.94 -12.42 18.74
N THR A 580 -11.00 -11.50 18.71
CA THR A 580 -10.63 -10.69 19.89
C THR A 580 -11.04 -9.24 19.73
N LEU A 581 -11.82 -8.69 20.66
CA LEU A 581 -12.07 -7.26 20.77
C LEU A 581 -11.11 -6.67 21.82
N ALA A 582 -10.12 -5.90 21.38
CA ALA A 582 -9.17 -5.20 22.24
C ALA A 582 -9.63 -3.75 22.47
N VAL A 583 -10.02 -3.43 23.71
CA VAL A 583 -10.46 -2.09 24.11
C VAL A 583 -9.28 -1.34 24.75
N THR A 584 -8.76 -0.35 24.04
CA THR A 584 -7.63 0.48 24.46
C THR A 584 -8.07 1.91 24.70
N GLU A 585 -7.14 2.80 25.07
CA GLU A 585 -7.44 4.21 25.27
C GLU A 585 -6.45 5.11 24.53
N ARG A 586 -6.95 6.25 24.05
CA ARG A 586 -6.21 7.32 23.39
C ARG A 586 -6.90 8.66 23.64
N GLU A 587 -6.30 9.74 23.15
CA GLU A 587 -6.83 11.09 23.31
C GLU A 587 -7.96 11.40 22.33
N ALA A 588 -8.05 10.66 21.22
CA ALA A 588 -9.19 10.59 20.33
C ALA A 588 -9.64 9.13 20.15
N PRO A 589 -10.94 8.86 19.98
CA PRO A 589 -11.41 7.51 19.69
C PRO A 589 -11.12 7.13 18.24
N GLY A 590 -10.93 5.84 17.98
CA GLY A 590 -10.56 5.27 16.69
C GLY A 590 -10.60 3.75 16.72
N GLY A 591 -10.31 3.11 15.59
CA GLY A 591 -10.37 1.66 15.49
C GLY A 591 -9.71 1.11 14.24
N HIS A 592 -9.38 -0.18 14.33
CA HIS A 592 -8.74 -0.95 13.27
C HIS A 592 -9.10 -2.42 13.48
N SER A 593 -9.50 -3.10 12.40
CA SER A 593 -10.03 -4.46 12.47
C SER A 593 -9.31 -5.43 11.53
N PRO A 594 -8.07 -5.85 11.86
CA PRO A 594 -7.40 -6.94 11.16
C PRO A 594 -8.15 -8.26 11.26
N ALA A 595 -7.76 -9.23 10.44
CA ALA A 595 -8.25 -10.59 10.59
C ALA A 595 -8.02 -11.10 12.04
N TYR A 596 -9.02 -11.74 12.62
CA TYR A 596 -9.08 -12.30 13.99
C TYR A 596 -9.27 -11.29 15.13
N PHE A 597 -9.11 -9.98 14.94
CA PHE A 597 -9.29 -9.04 16.04
C PHE A 597 -9.68 -7.63 15.60
N ALA A 598 -10.34 -6.89 16.50
CA ALA A 598 -10.56 -5.45 16.36
C ALA A 598 -9.99 -4.71 17.55
N VAL A 599 -9.37 -3.56 17.30
CA VAL A 599 -8.92 -2.62 18.33
C VAL A 599 -9.88 -1.44 18.33
N VAL A 600 -10.41 -1.09 19.49
CA VAL A 600 -11.27 0.08 19.68
C VAL A 600 -10.69 0.97 20.75
N ASP A 601 -10.24 2.16 20.36
CA ASP A 601 -9.80 3.20 21.29
C ASP A 601 -10.99 3.95 21.89
N GLN A 602 -10.98 4.03 23.21
CA GLN A 602 -11.86 4.90 23.96
C GLN A 602 -11.12 6.18 24.35
N ALA A 603 -11.80 7.32 24.27
CA ALA A 603 -11.25 8.57 24.76
C ALA A 603 -10.92 8.49 26.26
N THR A 604 -9.77 9.02 26.65
CA THR A 604 -9.41 9.22 28.06
C THR A 604 -10.40 10.16 28.74
N PHE A 605 -10.56 10.05 30.07
CA PHE A 605 -11.49 10.89 30.83
C PHE A 605 -11.22 12.41 30.70
N THR A 606 -9.97 12.79 30.39
CA THR A 606 -9.54 14.18 30.17
C THR A 606 -9.59 14.61 28.70
N GLY A 607 -9.74 13.66 27.76
CA GLY A 607 -9.82 13.93 26.32
C GLY A 607 -11.13 14.62 25.96
N ARG A 608 -11.08 15.92 25.66
CA ARG A 608 -12.24 16.71 25.20
C ARG A 608 -12.51 16.61 23.69
N ILE A 609 -11.71 15.84 22.95
CA ILE A 609 -11.85 15.71 21.49
C ILE A 609 -13.01 14.77 21.19
N THR A 610 -14.16 15.35 20.91
CA THR A 610 -15.33 14.64 20.38
C THR A 610 -15.40 14.89 18.87
N TRP A 611 -15.59 13.83 18.08
CA TRP A 611 -15.76 13.87 16.62
C TRP A 611 -17.11 14.49 16.20
N ARG A 612 -17.54 15.59 16.83
CA ARG A 612 -18.88 16.21 16.64
C ARG A 612 -19.17 16.65 15.20
N SER A 613 -18.15 16.79 14.36
CA SER A 613 -18.25 17.19 12.95
C SER A 613 -17.81 16.12 11.96
N ASP A 614 -17.52 14.90 12.43
CA ASP A 614 -17.14 13.79 11.56
C ASP A 614 -18.39 13.17 10.89
N PRO A 615 -18.45 13.08 9.55
CA PRO A 615 -19.62 12.57 8.83
C PRO A 615 -20.03 11.14 9.20
N VAL A 616 -19.12 10.35 9.78
CA VAL A 616 -19.36 8.94 10.16
C VAL A 616 -19.44 8.73 11.68
N ASN A 617 -19.44 9.80 12.46
CA ASN A 617 -19.76 9.74 13.88
C ASN A 617 -21.27 9.94 14.09
N PHE A 618 -21.90 9.05 14.85
CA PHE A 618 -23.33 9.07 15.15
C PHE A 618 -23.52 9.17 16.67
N ASP A 619 -23.56 10.39 17.20
CA ASP A 619 -23.56 10.67 18.65
C ASP A 619 -24.68 9.94 19.42
N ASN A 620 -25.85 9.77 18.78
CA ASN A 620 -27.00 9.07 19.36
C ASN A 620 -26.89 7.53 19.29
N TYR A 621 -25.80 7.00 18.72
CA TYR A 621 -25.59 5.56 18.57
C TYR A 621 -24.12 5.14 18.75
N PRO A 622 -23.61 5.13 19.99
CA PRO A 622 -22.20 4.80 20.28
C PRO A 622 -21.74 3.42 19.79
N SER A 623 -22.65 2.43 19.70
CA SER A 623 -22.30 1.09 19.21
C SER A 623 -22.21 1.00 17.68
N PHE A 624 -22.56 2.04 16.92
CA PHE A 624 -22.37 2.08 15.46
C PHE A 624 -20.91 1.79 15.10
N PHE A 625 -19.97 2.40 15.83
CA PHE A 625 -18.55 2.25 15.57
C PHE A 625 -18.08 0.80 15.81
N MET A 626 -18.47 0.20 16.93
CA MET A 626 -18.18 -1.22 17.21
C MET A 626 -18.81 -2.15 16.16
N ALA A 627 -20.02 -1.83 15.70
CA ALA A 627 -20.71 -2.57 14.65
C ALA A 627 -19.93 -2.52 13.33
N HIS A 628 -19.43 -1.34 12.95
CA HIS A 628 -18.55 -1.15 11.79
C HIS A 628 -17.27 -1.98 11.90
N GLU A 629 -16.55 -1.90 13.03
CA GLU A 629 -15.30 -2.64 13.22
C GLU A 629 -15.51 -4.16 13.21
N VAL A 630 -16.61 -4.68 13.76
CA VAL A 630 -16.91 -6.12 13.70
C VAL A 630 -17.25 -6.56 12.28
N ALA A 631 -17.94 -5.73 11.49
CA ALA A 631 -18.31 -6.04 10.11
C ALA A 631 -17.08 -6.25 9.21
N HIS A 632 -15.95 -5.58 9.50
CA HIS A 632 -14.71 -5.75 8.74
C HIS A 632 -14.16 -7.18 8.73
N GLN A 633 -14.51 -8.03 9.70
CA GLN A 633 -14.11 -9.44 9.69
C GLN A 633 -14.62 -10.15 8.42
N TRP A 634 -15.82 -9.81 7.96
CA TRP A 634 -16.34 -10.27 6.66
C TRP A 634 -15.84 -9.38 5.52
N TRP A 635 -15.95 -8.05 5.68
CA TRP A 635 -15.74 -7.08 4.60
C TRP A 635 -14.41 -6.34 4.73
N GLY A 636 -13.42 -6.76 3.95
CA GLY A 636 -12.04 -6.27 4.00
C GLY A 636 -11.07 -7.32 4.53
N GLN A 637 -11.49 -8.20 5.45
CA GLN A 637 -10.63 -9.30 5.91
C GLN A 637 -10.93 -10.60 5.19
N ALA A 638 -12.14 -11.14 5.25
CA ALA A 638 -12.49 -12.35 4.51
C ALA A 638 -12.68 -12.10 3.01
N VAL A 639 -13.42 -11.05 2.64
CA VAL A 639 -13.52 -10.59 1.25
C VAL A 639 -12.66 -9.34 1.09
N GLY A 640 -11.55 -9.47 0.36
CA GLY A 640 -10.64 -8.38 0.04
C GLY A 640 -11.07 -7.61 -1.19
N TRP A 641 -10.25 -6.65 -1.62
CA TRP A 641 -10.53 -5.81 -2.80
C TRP A 641 -9.42 -5.91 -3.84
N LYS A 642 -9.77 -5.91 -5.13
CA LYS A 642 -8.84 -6.14 -6.25
C LYS A 642 -7.79 -5.05 -6.45
N ASN A 643 -8.13 -3.80 -6.14
CA ASN A 643 -7.25 -2.65 -6.25
C ASN A 643 -7.79 -1.52 -5.36
N TYR A 644 -7.03 -0.44 -5.16
CA TYR A 644 -7.43 0.62 -4.23
C TYR A 644 -8.78 1.30 -4.54
N HIS A 645 -9.26 1.31 -5.78
CA HIS A 645 -10.57 1.86 -6.14
C HIS A 645 -11.72 1.05 -5.54
N GLU A 646 -11.50 -0.25 -5.37
CA GLU A 646 -12.47 -1.22 -4.86
C GLU A 646 -12.54 -1.25 -3.33
N GLN A 647 -11.77 -0.38 -2.64
CA GLN A 647 -11.73 -0.31 -1.18
C GLN A 647 -13.11 -0.02 -0.54
N TRP A 648 -14.03 0.60 -1.29
CA TRP A 648 -15.40 0.80 -0.83
C TRP A 648 -16.13 -0.52 -0.51
N ILE A 649 -15.70 -1.65 -1.07
CA ILE A 649 -16.25 -2.98 -0.71
C ILE A 649 -16.01 -3.28 0.77
N SER A 650 -14.88 -2.84 1.34
CA SER A 650 -14.65 -2.97 2.78
C SER A 650 -15.45 -1.92 3.56
N GLU A 651 -15.19 -0.64 3.29
CA GLU A 651 -15.69 0.47 4.10
C GLU A 651 -17.21 0.68 3.94
N GLY A 652 -17.73 0.58 2.72
CA GLY A 652 -19.14 0.72 2.39
C GLY A 652 -20.00 -0.41 2.94
N PHE A 653 -19.55 -1.67 2.85
CA PHE A 653 -20.26 -2.80 3.46
C PHE A 653 -20.19 -2.74 4.99
N ALA A 654 -19.03 -2.44 5.58
CA ALA A 654 -18.92 -2.32 7.04
C ALA A 654 -19.84 -1.22 7.58
N GLN A 655 -19.86 -0.06 6.90
CA GLN A 655 -20.77 1.04 7.22
C GLN A 655 -22.24 0.65 7.05
N TYR A 656 -22.58 -0.09 5.99
CA TYR A 656 -23.94 -0.55 5.75
C TYR A 656 -24.40 -1.61 6.75
N PHE A 657 -23.53 -2.54 7.14
CA PHE A 657 -23.82 -3.54 8.16
C PHE A 657 -24.04 -2.90 9.54
N ALA A 658 -23.32 -1.81 9.86
CA ALA A 658 -23.60 -1.00 11.04
C ALA A 658 -24.99 -0.33 10.96
N LEU A 659 -25.40 0.16 9.79
CA LEU A 659 -26.77 0.67 9.56
C LEU A 659 -27.82 -0.44 9.74
N LEU A 660 -27.61 -1.65 9.21
CA LEU A 660 -28.53 -2.78 9.38
C LEU A 660 -28.70 -3.17 10.86
N TYR A 661 -27.63 -3.08 11.65
CA TYR A 661 -27.72 -3.33 13.09
C TYR A 661 -28.48 -2.20 13.82
N ALA A 662 -28.33 -0.95 13.37
CA ALA A 662 -29.15 0.16 13.84
C ALA A 662 -30.65 -0.06 13.56
N GLU A 663 -30.99 -0.50 12.34
CA GLU A 663 -32.37 -0.86 11.95
C GLU A 663 -32.95 -1.95 12.85
N LYS A 664 -32.16 -2.99 13.16
CA LYS A 664 -32.59 -4.10 14.04
C LYS A 664 -32.83 -3.64 15.48
N LYS A 665 -31.88 -2.91 16.07
CA LYS A 665 -31.82 -2.70 17.52
C LYS A 665 -32.54 -1.44 17.98
N LEU A 666 -32.49 -0.39 17.17
CA LEU A 666 -32.85 0.97 17.55
C LEU A 666 -33.63 1.62 16.39
N THR A 667 -34.81 1.07 16.09
CA THR A 667 -35.68 1.53 15.01
C THR A 667 -35.95 3.05 15.02
N GLY A 668 -35.89 3.69 16.19
CA GLY A 668 -36.00 5.15 16.33
C GLY A 668 -34.76 5.97 15.92
N ILE A 669 -33.57 5.37 15.86
CA ILE A 669 -32.30 6.05 15.56
C ILE A 669 -31.87 5.84 14.11
N ALA A 670 -32.19 4.70 13.50
CA ALA A 670 -31.84 4.42 12.09
C ALA A 670 -32.25 5.54 11.11
N PRO A 671 -33.44 6.18 11.22
CA PRO A 671 -33.80 7.31 10.37
C PRO A 671 -32.84 8.50 10.47
N ASP A 672 -32.27 8.77 11.66
CA ASP A 672 -31.33 9.87 11.88
C ASP A 672 -29.98 9.58 11.21
N VAL A 673 -29.53 8.33 11.32
CA VAL A 673 -28.34 7.81 10.65
C VAL A 673 -28.47 7.96 9.14
N VAL A 674 -29.57 7.47 8.55
CA VAL A 674 -29.85 7.59 7.11
C VAL A 674 -29.89 9.04 6.66
N ARG A 675 -30.54 9.93 7.44
CA ARG A 675 -30.57 11.37 7.14
C ARG A 675 -29.18 11.99 7.09
N GLN A 676 -28.32 11.67 8.04
CA GLN A 676 -26.94 12.18 8.07
C GLN A 676 -26.09 11.60 6.93
N MET A 677 -26.20 10.29 6.68
CA MET A 677 -25.49 9.64 5.57
C MET A 677 -25.88 10.27 4.24
N ARG A 678 -27.19 10.43 3.97
CA ARG A 678 -27.68 11.10 2.77
C ARG A 678 -27.19 12.54 2.64
N ARG A 679 -27.29 13.33 3.70
CA ARG A 679 -26.86 14.74 3.69
C ARG A 679 -25.39 14.86 3.28
N THR A 680 -24.51 14.14 3.99
CA THR A 680 -23.06 14.18 3.77
C THR A 680 -22.67 13.63 2.40
N ALA A 681 -23.32 12.56 1.94
CA ALA A 681 -23.13 12.01 0.60
C ALA A 681 -23.49 13.04 -0.49
N ILE A 682 -24.63 13.73 -0.38
CA ILE A 682 -25.05 14.74 -1.36
C ILE A 682 -24.11 15.95 -1.36
N GLU A 683 -23.76 16.47 -0.18
CA GLU A 683 -22.89 17.64 -0.03
C GLU A 683 -21.51 17.43 -0.64
N GLN A 684 -20.95 16.21 -0.52
CA GLN A 684 -19.58 15.92 -0.94
C GLN A 684 -19.48 15.24 -2.32
N SER A 685 -20.59 14.85 -2.96
CA SER A 685 -20.54 14.04 -4.19
C SER A 685 -19.80 14.73 -5.34
N SER A 686 -19.79 16.06 -5.39
CA SER A 686 -19.06 16.85 -6.40
C SER A 686 -17.53 16.77 -6.29
N GLN A 687 -16.99 16.13 -5.25
CA GLN A 687 -15.55 15.94 -5.06
C GLN A 687 -15.01 14.71 -5.80
N GLY A 688 -15.88 13.84 -6.30
CA GLY A 688 -15.52 12.64 -7.07
C GLY A 688 -16.42 11.44 -6.80
N PRO A 689 -16.32 10.37 -7.62
CA PRO A 689 -17.07 9.14 -7.45
C PRO A 689 -16.52 8.29 -6.30
N VAL A 690 -17.33 7.32 -5.82
CA VAL A 690 -16.88 6.35 -4.80
C VAL A 690 -15.63 5.60 -5.27
N TYR A 691 -15.59 5.26 -6.56
CA TYR A 691 -14.47 4.57 -7.18
C TYR A 691 -13.13 5.33 -7.11
N LEU A 692 -13.11 6.63 -6.81
CA LEU A 692 -11.86 7.36 -6.65
C LEU A 692 -11.07 6.93 -5.37
N GLY A 693 -11.75 6.27 -4.42
CA GLY A 693 -11.11 5.65 -3.25
C GLY A 693 -10.44 6.66 -2.32
N TYR A 694 -9.28 6.29 -1.75
CA TYR A 694 -8.54 7.10 -0.77
C TYR A 694 -8.10 8.48 -1.31
N ARG A 695 -8.16 8.69 -2.63
CA ARG A 695 -7.85 9.98 -3.27
C ARG A 695 -8.96 11.03 -3.07
N LEU A 696 -10.11 10.69 -2.49
CA LEU A 696 -11.14 11.68 -2.18
C LEU A 696 -10.71 12.65 -1.07
N GLY A 697 -10.73 13.96 -1.34
CA GLY A 697 -10.38 15.03 -0.39
C GLY A 697 -8.88 15.16 -0.06
N HIS A 698 -8.04 14.23 -0.52
CA HIS A 698 -6.64 14.16 -0.11
C HIS A 698 -5.78 15.34 -0.58
N ILE A 699 -6.12 15.95 -1.74
CA ILE A 699 -5.41 17.10 -2.33
C ILE A 699 -5.47 18.33 -1.41
N LYS A 700 -6.60 18.54 -0.72
CA LYS A 700 -6.82 19.67 0.20
C LYS A 700 -6.75 19.27 1.68
N GLY A 701 -6.39 18.01 1.99
CA GLY A 701 -6.39 17.50 3.36
C GLY A 701 -7.79 17.40 3.98
N GLN A 702 -8.84 17.30 3.17
CA GLN A 702 -10.23 17.26 3.62
C GLN A 702 -10.68 15.81 3.85
N THR A 703 -10.19 15.21 4.94
CA THR A 703 -10.52 13.82 5.32
C THR A 703 -12.03 13.51 5.43
N PRO A 704 -12.94 14.47 5.75
CA PRO A 704 -14.38 14.20 5.75
C PRO A 704 -14.96 13.84 4.37
N VAL A 705 -14.33 14.24 3.27
CA VAL A 705 -14.81 13.93 1.90
C VAL A 705 -14.76 12.43 1.66
N PHE A 706 -13.61 11.80 1.91
CA PHE A 706 -13.42 10.36 1.79
C PHE A 706 -14.47 9.60 2.62
N ARG A 707 -14.67 10.01 3.88
CA ARG A 707 -15.65 9.38 4.78
C ARG A 707 -17.09 9.55 4.27
N SER A 708 -17.46 10.72 3.78
CA SER A 708 -18.80 10.98 3.25
C SER A 708 -19.10 10.16 1.98
N ILE A 709 -18.10 9.90 1.16
CA ILE A 709 -18.28 9.24 -0.13
C ILE A 709 -18.02 7.73 -0.04
N VAL A 710 -16.85 7.30 0.42
CA VAL A 710 -16.49 5.87 0.45
C VAL A 710 -17.23 5.09 1.54
N TYR A 711 -17.71 5.76 2.60
CA TYR A 711 -18.52 5.11 3.65
C TYR A 711 -19.98 5.40 3.43
N ASN A 712 -20.39 6.67 3.59
CA ASN A 712 -21.81 7.01 3.63
C ASN A 712 -22.49 6.87 2.26
N LYS A 713 -21.93 7.44 1.18
CA LYS A 713 -22.51 7.27 -0.17
C LYS A 713 -22.51 5.81 -0.62
N ALA A 714 -21.42 5.06 -0.37
CA ALA A 714 -21.36 3.63 -0.68
C ALA A 714 -22.38 2.79 0.11
N ALA A 715 -22.53 3.03 1.42
CA ALA A 715 -23.55 2.38 2.24
C ALA A 715 -24.97 2.74 1.79
N MET A 716 -25.21 4.00 1.42
CA MET A 716 -26.48 4.44 0.85
C MET A 716 -26.74 3.81 -0.53
N ALA A 717 -25.72 3.55 -1.34
CA ALA A 717 -25.86 2.81 -2.58
C ALA A 717 -26.27 1.35 -2.31
N LEU A 718 -25.68 0.68 -1.31
CA LEU A 718 -26.12 -0.67 -0.90
C LEU A 718 -27.56 -0.65 -0.35
N HIS A 719 -27.91 0.36 0.45
CA HIS A 719 -29.27 0.53 0.98
C HIS A 719 -30.29 0.75 -0.16
N MET A 720 -30.00 1.62 -1.12
CA MET A 720 -30.82 1.80 -2.31
C MET A 720 -30.90 0.51 -3.12
N LEU A 721 -29.80 -0.21 -3.32
CA LEU A 721 -29.81 -1.47 -4.07
C LEU A 721 -30.77 -2.49 -3.43
N ARG A 722 -30.71 -2.66 -2.10
CA ARG A 722 -31.65 -3.51 -1.33
C ARG A 722 -33.10 -3.09 -1.58
N ARG A 723 -33.41 -1.79 -1.50
CA ARG A 723 -34.77 -1.28 -1.76
C ARG A 723 -35.23 -1.46 -3.21
N LEU A 724 -34.29 -1.43 -4.16
CA LEU A 724 -34.59 -1.55 -5.58
C LEU A 724 -34.91 -3.00 -5.97
N ILE A 725 -34.17 -3.98 -5.44
CA ILE A 725 -34.28 -5.39 -5.83
C ILE A 725 -35.04 -6.26 -4.80
N GLY A 726 -35.29 -5.73 -3.61
CA GLY A 726 -35.96 -6.43 -2.51
C GLY A 726 -34.99 -7.14 -1.56
N ASP A 727 -35.43 -7.35 -0.32
CA ASP A 727 -34.63 -7.92 0.77
C ASP A 727 -34.13 -9.33 0.45
N ASP A 728 -35.00 -10.21 -0.05
CA ASP A 728 -34.67 -11.61 -0.32
C ASP A 728 -33.56 -11.72 -1.37
N ALA A 729 -33.72 -11.03 -2.52
CA ALA A 729 -32.72 -11.01 -3.57
C ALA A 729 -31.40 -10.40 -3.08
N PHE A 730 -31.47 -9.29 -2.33
CA PHE A 730 -30.28 -8.63 -1.80
C PHE A 730 -29.50 -9.51 -0.82
N PHE A 731 -30.14 -10.07 0.21
CA PHE A 731 -29.43 -10.89 1.19
C PHE A 731 -28.98 -12.24 0.62
N ASN A 732 -29.71 -12.83 -0.33
CA ASN A 732 -29.20 -13.98 -1.09
C ASN A 732 -27.97 -13.61 -1.90
N GLY A 733 -27.97 -12.46 -2.59
CA GLY A 733 -26.81 -11.95 -3.30
C GLY A 733 -25.60 -11.67 -2.39
N VAL A 734 -25.82 -11.15 -1.18
CA VAL A 734 -24.74 -10.92 -0.21
C VAL A 734 -24.10 -12.24 0.23
N ARG A 735 -24.90 -13.29 0.44
CA ARG A 735 -24.40 -14.64 0.78
C ARG A 735 -23.65 -15.27 -0.39
N ASP A 736 -24.23 -15.24 -1.59
CA ASP A 736 -23.61 -15.73 -2.81
C ASP A 736 -22.28 -15.01 -3.10
N PHE A 737 -22.23 -13.70 -2.88
CA PHE A 737 -21.02 -12.90 -3.04
C PHE A 737 -19.96 -13.27 -2.01
N TYR A 738 -20.33 -13.39 -0.73
CA TYR A 738 -19.40 -13.81 0.30
C TYR A 738 -18.85 -15.22 0.02
N ASP A 739 -19.71 -16.19 -0.31
CA ASP A 739 -19.30 -17.56 -0.58
C ASP A 739 -18.40 -17.69 -1.82
N ALA A 740 -18.60 -16.85 -2.84
CA ALA A 740 -17.77 -16.84 -4.05
C ALA A 740 -16.38 -16.20 -3.83
N TRP A 741 -16.28 -15.23 -2.91
CA TRP A 741 -15.10 -14.39 -2.72
C TRP A 741 -14.44 -14.50 -1.34
N GLU A 742 -14.89 -15.43 -0.49
CA GLU A 742 -14.26 -15.74 0.80
C GLU A 742 -12.77 -16.10 0.58
N PHE A 743 -11.89 -15.37 1.26
CA PHE A 743 -10.44 -15.38 1.14
C PHE A 743 -9.91 -15.08 -0.27
N ARG A 744 -10.60 -14.17 -0.97
CA ARG A 744 -10.23 -13.66 -2.30
C ARG A 744 -10.49 -12.16 -2.37
N LYS A 745 -9.98 -11.54 -3.43
CA LYS A 745 -10.21 -10.12 -3.73
C LYS A 745 -11.31 -9.94 -4.77
N ALA A 746 -12.32 -9.15 -4.44
CA ALA A 746 -13.42 -8.81 -5.35
C ALA A 746 -13.33 -7.35 -5.82
N GLY A 747 -14.01 -7.04 -6.92
CA GLY A 747 -14.26 -5.69 -7.39
C GLY A 747 -15.74 -5.44 -7.63
N THR A 748 -16.08 -4.18 -7.95
CA THR A 748 -17.45 -3.71 -8.15
C THR A 748 -18.17 -4.53 -9.22
N GLY A 749 -17.48 -4.86 -10.32
CA GLY A 749 -18.04 -5.68 -11.39
C GLY A 749 -18.43 -7.10 -10.94
N ASP A 750 -17.68 -7.69 -10.01
CA ASP A 750 -18.00 -9.02 -9.48
C ASP A 750 -19.25 -8.97 -8.60
N PHE A 751 -19.36 -7.96 -7.74
CA PHE A 751 -20.54 -7.76 -6.89
C PHE A 751 -21.78 -7.44 -7.72
N GLN A 752 -21.65 -6.57 -8.73
CA GLN A 752 -22.71 -6.29 -9.69
C GLN A 752 -23.20 -7.57 -10.35
N ALA A 753 -22.31 -8.41 -10.89
CA ALA A 753 -22.70 -9.64 -11.57
C ALA A 753 -23.48 -10.61 -10.65
N VAL A 754 -23.10 -10.73 -9.37
CA VAL A 754 -23.86 -11.52 -8.39
C VAL A 754 -25.25 -10.93 -8.17
N MET A 755 -25.34 -9.61 -7.98
CA MET A 755 -26.62 -8.93 -7.75
C MET A 755 -27.56 -8.99 -8.96
N GLU A 756 -27.03 -8.90 -10.18
CA GLU A 756 -27.79 -9.08 -11.42
C GLU A 756 -28.31 -10.51 -11.54
N LYS A 757 -27.48 -11.51 -11.20
CA LYS A 757 -27.88 -12.93 -11.22
C LYS A 757 -29.03 -13.23 -10.28
N VAL A 758 -28.97 -12.76 -9.02
CA VAL A 758 -30.02 -13.06 -8.02
C VAL A 758 -31.29 -12.24 -8.22
N SER A 759 -31.18 -11.03 -8.78
CA SER A 759 -32.35 -10.16 -9.03
C SER A 759 -33.00 -10.39 -10.39
N GLY A 760 -32.29 -10.99 -11.35
CA GLY A 760 -32.73 -11.12 -12.74
C GLY A 760 -32.82 -9.79 -13.49
N ARG A 761 -32.17 -8.73 -13.00
CA ARG A 761 -32.24 -7.37 -13.54
C ARG A 761 -30.87 -6.86 -13.95
N PRO A 762 -30.74 -6.13 -15.06
CA PRO A 762 -29.51 -5.39 -15.35
C PRO A 762 -29.34 -4.26 -14.32
N LEU A 763 -28.14 -4.11 -13.76
CA LEU A 763 -27.81 -3.13 -12.73
C LEU A 763 -26.66 -2.20 -13.15
N GLY A 764 -26.13 -2.32 -14.37
CA GLY A 764 -25.03 -1.46 -14.85
C GLY A 764 -25.30 0.04 -14.65
N ARG A 765 -26.49 0.52 -15.03
CA ARG A 765 -26.88 1.93 -14.85
C ARG A 765 -26.92 2.36 -13.39
N PHE A 766 -27.29 1.45 -12.47
CA PHE A 766 -27.25 1.71 -11.04
C PHE A 766 -25.80 1.89 -10.55
N PHE A 767 -24.90 0.97 -10.87
CA PHE A 767 -23.50 1.06 -10.45
C PHE A 767 -22.76 2.24 -11.11
N ASP A 768 -23.07 2.52 -12.38
CA ASP A 768 -22.56 3.69 -13.12
C ASP A 768 -22.93 5.00 -12.43
N ALA A 769 -24.17 5.14 -11.97
CA ALA A 769 -24.61 6.34 -11.26
C ALA A 769 -23.99 6.46 -9.86
N TRP A 770 -24.00 5.38 -9.07
CA TRP A 770 -23.79 5.47 -7.63
C TRP A 770 -22.37 5.17 -7.17
N ILE A 771 -21.63 4.31 -7.88
CA ILE A 771 -20.24 3.96 -7.56
C ILE A 771 -19.26 4.73 -8.46
N PHE A 772 -19.55 4.76 -9.76
CA PHE A 772 -18.66 5.36 -10.76
C PHE A 772 -18.98 6.83 -11.06
N GLY A 773 -20.16 7.32 -10.68
CA GLY A 773 -20.64 8.67 -10.93
C GLY A 773 -20.53 9.60 -9.73
N GLU A 774 -20.36 10.89 -10.01
CA GLU A 774 -20.31 11.97 -9.01
C GLU A 774 -21.59 12.83 -8.96
N THR A 775 -22.53 12.64 -9.90
CA THR A 775 -23.75 13.46 -10.01
C THR A 775 -24.88 12.96 -9.12
N ILE A 776 -25.54 13.88 -8.41
CA ILE A 776 -26.78 13.61 -7.66
C ILE A 776 -28.00 13.98 -8.51
N PRO A 777 -28.92 13.05 -8.82
CA PRO A 777 -30.07 13.31 -9.66
C PRO A 777 -31.06 14.29 -8.99
N ARG A 778 -31.67 15.15 -9.80
CA ARG A 778 -32.79 16.02 -9.41
C ARG A 778 -34.07 15.42 -9.97
N VAL A 779 -35.07 15.19 -9.12
CA VAL A 779 -36.31 14.50 -9.50
C VAL A 779 -37.50 15.39 -9.15
N ARG A 780 -38.29 15.76 -10.15
CA ARG A 780 -39.55 16.49 -9.94
C ARG A 780 -40.62 15.51 -9.47
N PHE A 781 -41.27 15.83 -8.35
CA PHE A 781 -42.32 15.01 -7.76
C PHE A 781 -43.67 15.73 -7.80
N GLY A 782 -44.64 15.10 -8.44
CA GLY A 782 -46.05 15.50 -8.41
C GLY A 782 -46.93 14.36 -7.93
N HIS A 783 -48.10 14.69 -7.40
CA HIS A 783 -49.11 13.69 -7.06
C HIS A 783 -50.52 14.23 -7.28
N ARG A 784 -51.47 13.32 -7.53
CA ARG A 784 -52.91 13.59 -7.54
C ARG A 784 -53.67 12.41 -6.95
N VAL A 785 -54.85 12.66 -6.39
CA VAL A 785 -55.73 11.61 -5.87
C VAL A 785 -56.90 11.42 -6.82
N GLU A 786 -57.11 10.20 -7.29
CA GLU A 786 -58.23 9.80 -8.15
C GLU A 786 -59.04 8.71 -7.46
N LYS A 787 -60.25 9.04 -7.00
CA LYS A 787 -61.13 8.11 -6.25
C LYS A 787 -60.40 7.51 -5.04
N ASN A 788 -60.04 6.23 -5.11
CA ASN A 788 -59.38 5.47 -4.06
C ASN A 788 -57.89 5.23 -4.35
N ASP A 789 -57.30 5.95 -5.30
CA ASP A 789 -55.91 5.79 -5.69
C ASP A 789 -55.13 7.11 -5.56
N ALA A 790 -53.91 7.04 -5.06
CA ALA A 790 -52.91 8.09 -5.24
C ALA A 790 -52.08 7.80 -6.49
N ILE A 791 -52.02 8.77 -7.39
CA ILE A 791 -51.16 8.71 -8.57
C ILE A 791 -49.97 9.61 -8.32
N VAL A 792 -48.80 8.99 -8.19
CA VAL A 792 -47.52 9.68 -8.00
C VAL A 792 -46.77 9.72 -9.31
N ARG A 793 -46.13 10.86 -9.57
CA ARG A 793 -45.38 11.13 -10.79
C ARG A 793 -43.99 11.65 -10.46
N PHE A 794 -42.99 10.99 -11.02
CA PHE A 794 -41.58 11.36 -10.93
C PHE A 794 -41.03 11.70 -12.32
N GLU A 795 -40.29 12.80 -12.44
CA GLU A 795 -39.59 13.20 -13.66
C GLU A 795 -38.12 13.51 -13.34
N GLN A 796 -37.20 12.72 -13.90
CA GLN A 796 -35.76 12.90 -13.68
C GLN A 796 -35.21 14.03 -14.56
N GLN A 797 -34.39 14.92 -14.01
CA GLN A 797 -33.64 15.92 -14.77
C GLN A 797 -32.28 15.33 -15.19
N GLY A 798 -31.90 15.45 -16.46
CA GLY A 798 -30.70 14.81 -17.02
C GLY A 798 -30.93 13.37 -17.49
N GLU A 799 -29.85 12.58 -17.60
CA GLU A 799 -29.93 11.17 -17.98
C GLU A 799 -30.65 10.35 -16.91
N PRO A 800 -31.59 9.46 -17.28
CA PRO A 800 -32.28 8.62 -16.31
C PRO A 800 -31.31 7.72 -15.54
N VAL A 801 -31.47 7.64 -14.22
CA VAL A 801 -30.74 6.71 -13.34
C VAL A 801 -31.74 5.87 -12.54
N ASP A 802 -31.27 4.75 -11.98
CA ASP A 802 -32.12 3.86 -11.18
C ASP A 802 -32.19 4.33 -9.71
N ILE A 803 -33.36 4.84 -9.30
CA ILE A 803 -33.58 5.41 -7.97
C ILE A 803 -34.81 4.77 -7.30
N PRO A 804 -34.66 4.05 -6.19
CA PRO A 804 -35.80 3.62 -5.39
C PRO A 804 -36.22 4.76 -4.45
N ILE A 805 -37.38 5.37 -4.72
CA ILE A 805 -37.91 6.49 -3.92
C ILE A 805 -39.08 6.02 -3.06
N THR A 806 -38.98 6.19 -1.75
CA THR A 806 -40.08 5.90 -0.83
C THR A 806 -41.12 7.01 -0.86
N VAL A 807 -42.37 6.65 -1.11
CA VAL A 807 -43.54 7.53 -0.96
C VAL A 807 -44.21 7.21 0.36
N ARG A 808 -44.27 8.21 1.24
CA ARG A 808 -45.00 8.14 2.50
C ARG A 808 -46.43 8.66 2.31
N LEU A 809 -47.39 7.80 2.59
CA LEU A 809 -48.81 8.11 2.71
C LEU A 809 -49.15 8.29 4.18
N THR A 810 -49.56 9.49 4.56
CA THR A 810 -50.13 9.73 5.90
C THR A 810 -51.64 9.77 5.75
N TYR A 811 -52.35 8.88 6.41
CA TYR A 811 -53.81 8.82 6.38
C TYR A 811 -54.44 9.79 7.37
N ALA A 812 -55.71 10.16 7.15
CA ALA A 812 -56.46 11.06 8.03
C ALA A 812 -56.61 10.49 9.46
N SER A 813 -56.59 9.16 9.60
CA SER A 813 -56.56 8.44 10.88
C SER A 813 -55.23 8.58 11.65
N GLY A 814 -54.17 9.05 10.99
CA GLY A 814 -52.82 9.11 11.54
C GLY A 814 -51.93 7.92 11.17
N ASP A 815 -52.47 6.88 10.54
CA ASP A 815 -51.67 5.74 10.06
C ASP A 815 -50.72 6.17 8.95
N ILE A 816 -49.56 5.52 8.90
CA ILE A 816 -48.51 5.77 7.90
C ILE A 816 -48.29 4.50 7.08
N GLU A 817 -48.17 4.67 5.77
CA GLU A 817 -47.78 3.63 4.84
C GLU A 817 -46.66 4.13 3.93
N ASP A 818 -45.55 3.41 3.90
CA ASP A 818 -44.41 3.70 3.03
C ASP A 818 -44.40 2.72 1.85
N VAL A 819 -44.40 3.25 0.62
CA VAL A 819 -44.35 2.47 -0.63
C VAL A 819 -43.10 2.83 -1.40
N VAL A 820 -42.27 1.85 -1.73
CA VAL A 820 -41.08 2.08 -2.57
C VAL A 820 -41.48 2.10 -4.04
N VAL A 821 -41.21 3.22 -4.70
CA VAL A 821 -41.42 3.44 -6.13
C VAL A 821 -40.07 3.35 -6.86
N PRO A 822 -39.86 2.37 -7.76
CA PRO A 822 -38.66 2.30 -8.58
C PRO A 822 -38.73 3.34 -9.70
N VAL A 823 -38.06 4.48 -9.52
CA VAL A 823 -37.94 5.54 -10.53
C VAL A 823 -36.77 5.22 -11.43
N VAL A 824 -37.05 4.50 -12.52
CA VAL A 824 -36.05 3.97 -13.47
C VAL A 824 -36.16 4.62 -14.85
N ASP A 825 -37.29 5.25 -15.14
CA ASP A 825 -37.52 5.94 -16.41
C ASP A 825 -37.29 7.44 -16.27
N LYS A 826 -37.16 8.13 -17.41
CA LYS A 826 -37.16 9.59 -17.44
C LYS A 826 -38.39 10.16 -16.74
N VAL A 827 -39.50 9.46 -16.90
CA VAL A 827 -40.81 9.75 -16.32
C VAL A 827 -41.38 8.45 -15.78
N THR A 828 -41.71 8.41 -14.49
CA THR A 828 -42.36 7.28 -13.84
C THR A 828 -43.69 7.74 -13.24
N GLU A 829 -44.79 7.09 -13.59
CA GLU A 829 -46.10 7.29 -12.98
C GLU A 829 -46.55 5.98 -12.32
N GLN A 830 -46.89 6.02 -11.04
CA GLN A 830 -47.34 4.84 -10.29
C GLN A 830 -48.66 5.12 -9.58
N ARG A 831 -49.57 4.15 -9.70
CA ARG A 831 -50.84 4.13 -8.98
C ARG A 831 -50.68 3.36 -7.68
N ILE A 832 -51.04 3.98 -6.56
CA ILE A 832 -50.96 3.38 -5.22
C ILE A 832 -52.39 3.34 -4.65
N PRO A 833 -52.96 2.14 -4.43
CA PRO A 833 -54.28 2.00 -3.81
C PRO A 833 -54.29 2.58 -2.39
N LEU A 834 -55.24 3.45 -2.10
CA LEU A 834 -55.43 4.04 -0.79
C LEU A 834 -56.28 3.14 0.09
N LYS A 835 -55.79 2.83 1.29
CA LYS A 835 -56.55 2.05 2.29
C LYS A 835 -57.62 2.89 2.98
N ARG A 836 -57.40 4.20 3.09
CA ARG A 836 -58.24 5.18 3.79
C ARG A 836 -58.10 6.56 3.17
N SER A 837 -58.91 7.51 3.65
CA SER A 837 -58.76 8.93 3.29
C SER A 837 -57.37 9.45 3.64
N LEU A 838 -56.75 10.13 2.69
CA LEU A 838 -55.36 10.57 2.76
C LEU A 838 -55.25 11.98 3.35
N ARG A 839 -54.22 12.21 4.18
CA ARG A 839 -53.87 13.52 4.76
C ARG A 839 -52.70 14.17 4.03
N SER A 840 -51.64 13.43 3.74
CA SER A 840 -50.48 13.94 2.99
C SER A 840 -49.78 12.83 2.20
N ILE A 841 -49.09 13.24 1.13
CA ILE A 841 -48.15 12.41 0.36
C ILE A 841 -46.80 13.11 0.34
N GLU A 842 -45.76 12.39 0.74
CA GLU A 842 -44.40 12.90 0.77
C GLU A 842 -43.43 11.93 0.07
N ALA A 843 -42.66 12.44 -0.89
CA ALA A 843 -41.61 11.65 -1.54
C ALA A 843 -40.29 11.75 -0.77
N ASN A 844 -39.60 10.61 -0.66
CA ASN A 844 -38.33 10.42 0.02
C ASN A 844 -38.35 10.84 1.51
N ALA A 845 -39.48 10.63 2.19
CA ALA A 845 -39.66 11.02 3.60
C ALA A 845 -38.79 10.21 4.59
N ASP A 846 -38.31 9.04 4.16
CA ASP A 846 -37.35 8.22 4.91
C ASP A 846 -35.89 8.58 4.61
N HIS A 847 -35.66 9.50 3.65
CA HIS A 847 -34.33 9.93 3.21
C HIS A 847 -33.45 8.81 2.66
N ALA A 848 -34.03 7.68 2.25
CA ALA A 848 -33.29 6.52 1.76
C ALA A 848 -32.74 6.72 0.34
N ALA A 849 -33.31 7.62 -0.46
CA ALA A 849 -32.86 7.89 -1.83
C ALA A 849 -31.88 9.07 -1.90
N LEU A 850 -30.74 8.88 -2.57
CA LEU A 850 -29.76 9.92 -2.89
C LEU A 850 -30.21 10.79 -4.08
N ALA A 851 -31.37 11.44 -3.94
CA ALA A 851 -31.92 12.33 -4.97
C ALA A 851 -32.39 13.66 -4.36
N ILE A 852 -32.26 14.75 -5.12
CA ILE A 852 -32.83 16.05 -4.76
C ILE A 852 -34.27 16.09 -5.29
N ILE A 853 -35.25 15.97 -4.38
CA ILE A 853 -36.67 16.08 -4.74
C ILE A 853 -37.02 17.55 -4.94
N VAL A 854 -37.44 17.90 -6.16
CA VAL A 854 -38.00 19.23 -6.48
C VAL A 854 -39.51 19.09 -6.61
N LYS A 855 -40.26 20.05 -6.08
CA LYS A 855 -41.72 20.08 -6.20
C LYS A 855 -42.13 20.82 -7.47
#